data_AF-A0A9W6AIL8-F1
#
_entry.id   AF-A0A9W6AIL8-F1
#
_cell.length_a   1.000
_cell.length_b   1.000
_cell.length_c   1.000
_cell.angle_alpha   90.00
_cell.angle_beta   90.00
_cell.angle_gamma   90.00
#
_symmetry.space_group_name_H-M   'P 1'
#
loop_
_entity.id
_entity.type
_entity.pdbx_description
1 polymer ?
#
loop_
_entity_poly.entity_id
_entity_poly.type
_entity_poly.pdbx_seq_one_letter_code
_entity_poly.pdbx_strand_id
1 'polypeptide(L)'
;MATWAYPPLPPECLEQEVDSALAKELEWLLRSLQDSLTSLREGLHECAALLAPKEPGSTLVLSSLRSENVKGFVTRVGTKIVKGDIQLRLSSLASRGSATTRLCLANTPTTPELILSQLVSVKNLVNQSLDIVDVSTWTGDPLNAGFIYSQLHLLRETISEARQMLKGESDKVRGKWWETSAQEEMFDPPLPTYLSFHLSIADSALVLYLRTLESNTPVHTPTAFATDISLTGFNLRDRLFGSRHRPHDEAGDVFTWKGDEVKVREKIRVESQDPSLMAVMAKLTALEHEVLKWISALKVLMGNEDTDSESQYRGRVEDVVTISGSQGDPVQSPCPITSGRIQVAADRTSIARKTSPSTLHLESLLREATYARSQQWLHGRRHASSTTATETDPDAEKRDAIYALVDKINETDLELAELMHELDLLNDHEKALNLEGLDFDYALSQTIGHRDEETLDARVREARQEFGEYLPEGLLNDRETQLYTRLYGEPIYLSQESELDLVEEEIDPDKLYREDGEGGWEEVAMDESATHDEPPLVYDMEAPPSVEETIAMQRTREVAEQLGGEIMLEQFEEEAAADSAPKFHPLTTMGKFSTDPSTIFIPKDSVTGPISVILSDFSNKHIADTAHRTLGGQYLPYSTTTPPLRLQAPQQPIPLEASQRYMSEMEANVFLATLYPGMYASVLSVLVEVRKRLGTDWIRNLMTQEGGPHVLDVSAGGAGVLAWRDILRAEWEAMTPEHSSEDPYPVGRSTVVTGSDSLRLRASAMLEDTSFLPRLPDYVHVREKPTLQDERAPPKRKQYDIIIAPHSLLGIEEEFLRKEHVQNLWNLLNPNGGVLILLEKGHQKGFEAVAGARDMLLKRFISSPGSTTYENLTESPEEDTFIEKEAGMIVAPCTNHNKCPMYQIPGHTKGRRDYCHFQQRYIRPAFLQRIIGAKDRNHEDLKFSYIAVQRGVDRRVEDSIIQGTEAADAAFNGYEDAVEMPKQEAEASSDEAVASETQPTPPTEQQETGGVNFLSLPRIVYQPMKRRGHVIFDLCTPAGKIERWTVPRSFSRQAYKDARKSQWGDLWALGAKTRIARSLRLGEKHGESRKERLARRAAEKEEMEEDAEDALEEGMEATSSMPDLQTPIKKKGQKIPSWEKQQMKKKRRQALKQVKPSA
;
A
#
# COMPACT_ATOMS: atom_id res chain seq x y z
N MET A 1 -3.54 -33.03 -26.98
CA MET A 1 -3.69 -33.53 -28.37
C MET A 1 -5.17 -33.78 -28.62
N ALA A 2 -5.82 -32.98 -29.46
CA ALA A 2 -7.13 -33.31 -29.99
C ALA A 2 -6.92 -34.02 -31.34
N THR A 3 -7.47 -35.23 -31.49
CA THR A 3 -7.52 -35.90 -32.80
C THR A 3 -8.55 -35.20 -33.66
N TRP A 4 -8.14 -34.57 -34.77
CA TRP A 4 -9.09 -34.15 -35.80
C TRP A 4 -9.85 -35.37 -36.30
N ALA A 5 -11.15 -35.43 -35.98
CA ALA A 5 -12.03 -36.47 -36.50
C ALA A 5 -12.13 -36.30 -38.02
N TYR A 6 -11.71 -37.32 -38.76
CA TYR A 6 -11.72 -37.33 -40.22
C TYR A 6 -12.64 -38.46 -40.72
N PRO A 7 -13.56 -38.22 -41.67
CA PRO A 7 -13.77 -36.97 -42.42
C PRO A 7 -14.39 -35.85 -41.58
N PRO A 8 -14.22 -34.57 -41.97
CA PRO A 8 -14.86 -33.44 -41.31
C PRO A 8 -16.38 -33.52 -41.45
N LEU A 9 -17.10 -33.22 -40.36
CA LEU A 9 -18.55 -33.10 -40.36
C LEU A 9 -18.99 -31.81 -41.09
N PRO A 10 -20.15 -31.81 -41.78
CA PRO A 10 -20.83 -30.58 -42.20
C PRO A 10 -21.09 -29.67 -40.99
N PRO A 11 -21.12 -28.33 -41.15
CA PRO A 11 -21.33 -27.40 -40.03
C PRO A 11 -22.62 -27.67 -39.25
N GLU A 12 -23.73 -27.95 -39.96
CA GLU A 12 -25.02 -28.33 -39.35
C GLU A 12 -24.93 -29.60 -38.48
N CYS A 13 -24.06 -30.54 -38.84
CA CYS A 13 -23.81 -31.75 -38.04
C CYS A 13 -22.80 -31.50 -36.91
N LEU A 14 -21.90 -30.53 -37.07
CA LEU A 14 -20.96 -30.13 -36.02
C LEU A 14 -21.67 -29.37 -34.91
N GLU A 15 -22.62 -28.48 -35.24
CA GLU A 15 -23.53 -27.85 -34.27
C GLU A 15 -24.33 -28.91 -33.51
N GLN A 16 -24.92 -29.90 -34.21
CA GLN A 16 -25.66 -31.00 -33.57
C GLN A 16 -24.78 -31.88 -32.66
N GLU A 17 -23.53 -32.15 -33.00
CA GLU A 17 -22.62 -32.90 -32.12
C GLU A 17 -22.10 -32.04 -30.96
N VAL A 18 -21.97 -30.72 -31.11
CA VAL A 18 -21.67 -29.78 -30.01
C VAL A 18 -22.83 -29.72 -29.03
N ASP A 19 -24.07 -29.54 -29.50
CA ASP A 19 -25.28 -29.60 -28.67
C ASP A 19 -25.40 -30.97 -27.97
N SER A 20 -25.11 -32.05 -28.70
CA SER A 20 -25.13 -33.41 -28.15
C SER A 20 -23.98 -33.67 -27.16
N ALA A 21 -22.84 -32.98 -27.27
CA ALA A 21 -21.76 -33.06 -26.30
C ALA A 21 -22.12 -32.25 -25.03
N LEU A 22 -22.56 -30.99 -25.20
CA LEU A 22 -23.01 -30.12 -24.12
C LEU A 22 -24.13 -30.76 -23.31
N ALA A 23 -25.12 -31.38 -23.95
CA ALA A 23 -26.19 -32.10 -23.27
C ALA A 23 -25.66 -33.28 -22.41
N LYS A 24 -24.65 -34.02 -22.89
CA LYS A 24 -24.01 -35.12 -22.14
C LYS A 24 -23.15 -34.61 -20.99
N GLU A 25 -22.44 -33.49 -21.18
CA GLU A 25 -21.63 -32.84 -20.13
C GLU A 25 -22.52 -32.24 -19.03
N LEU A 26 -23.65 -31.63 -19.40
CA LEU A 26 -24.66 -31.13 -18.49
C LEU A 26 -25.32 -32.26 -17.69
N GLU A 27 -25.72 -33.35 -18.34
CA GLU A 27 -26.25 -34.54 -17.66
C GLU A 27 -25.21 -35.17 -16.71
N TRP A 28 -23.95 -35.25 -17.14
CA TRP A 28 -22.85 -35.74 -16.32
C TRP A 28 -22.58 -34.85 -15.09
N LEU A 29 -22.58 -33.52 -15.26
CA LEU A 29 -22.42 -32.58 -14.15
C LEU A 29 -23.56 -32.73 -13.14
N LEU A 30 -24.81 -32.78 -13.61
CA LEU A 30 -25.99 -32.91 -12.76
C LEU A 30 -26.01 -34.24 -12.00
N ARG A 31 -25.54 -35.34 -12.61
CA ARG A 31 -25.33 -36.62 -11.92
C ARG A 31 -24.23 -36.50 -10.85
N SER A 32 -23.07 -35.94 -11.17
CA SER A 32 -21.95 -35.75 -10.22
C SER A 32 -22.27 -34.77 -9.08
N LEU A 33 -23.24 -33.88 -9.28
CA LEU A 33 -23.71 -32.93 -8.27
C LEU A 33 -24.55 -33.63 -7.18
N GLN A 34 -25.24 -34.74 -7.46
CA GLN A 34 -26.04 -35.45 -6.45
C GLN A 34 -25.17 -36.08 -5.35
N ASP A 35 -24.02 -36.66 -5.72
CA ASP A 35 -23.00 -37.13 -4.77
C ASP A 35 -22.46 -35.96 -3.93
N SER A 36 -22.26 -34.80 -4.57
CA SER A 36 -21.73 -33.58 -3.93
C SER A 36 -22.73 -32.94 -2.97
N LEU A 37 -24.02 -32.90 -3.33
CA LEU A 37 -25.13 -32.46 -2.48
C LEU A 37 -25.26 -33.33 -1.22
N THR A 38 -24.97 -34.63 -1.33
CA THR A 38 -24.96 -35.54 -0.18
C THR A 38 -23.89 -35.14 0.84
N SER A 39 -22.67 -34.80 0.40
CA SER A 39 -21.61 -34.33 1.31
C SER A 39 -21.91 -32.94 1.90
N LEU A 40 -22.52 -32.04 1.12
CA LEU A 40 -22.99 -30.75 1.65
C LEU A 40 -24.10 -30.92 2.70
N ARG A 41 -25.00 -31.89 2.50
CA ARG A 41 -26.03 -32.25 3.49
C ARG A 41 -25.40 -32.70 4.82
N GLU A 42 -24.35 -33.49 4.78
CA GLU A 42 -23.60 -33.90 5.98
C GLU A 42 -22.99 -32.67 6.70
N GLY A 43 -22.35 -31.76 5.96
CA GLY A 43 -21.81 -30.52 6.52
C GLY A 43 -22.87 -29.61 7.16
N LEU A 44 -24.06 -29.51 6.57
CA LEU A 44 -25.19 -28.79 7.17
C LEU A 44 -25.77 -29.50 8.41
N HIS A 45 -25.83 -30.84 8.42
CA HIS A 45 -26.20 -31.62 9.60
C HIS A 45 -25.20 -31.44 10.75
N GLU A 46 -23.91 -31.32 10.47
CA GLU A 46 -22.91 -30.97 11.48
C GLU A 46 -23.15 -29.56 12.06
N CYS A 47 -23.47 -28.56 11.23
CA CYS A 47 -23.85 -27.23 11.70
C CYS A 47 -25.11 -27.29 12.60
N ALA A 48 -26.15 -28.03 12.19
CA ALA A 48 -27.34 -28.25 13.00
C ALA A 48 -27.02 -28.98 14.33
N ALA A 49 -26.08 -29.92 14.31
CA ALA A 49 -25.64 -30.68 15.48
C ALA A 49 -24.76 -29.87 16.45
N LEU A 50 -24.14 -28.76 16.01
CA LEU A 50 -23.45 -27.78 16.85
C LEU A 50 -24.43 -26.76 17.47
N LEU A 51 -25.52 -26.44 16.77
CA LEU A 51 -26.62 -25.57 17.26
C LEU A 51 -27.65 -26.32 18.12
N ALA A 52 -27.56 -27.65 18.19
CA ALA A 52 -28.43 -28.49 19.00
C ALA A 52 -28.20 -28.28 20.51
N PRO A 53 -29.25 -28.36 21.35
CA PRO A 53 -29.10 -28.32 22.80
C PRO A 53 -28.47 -29.62 23.31
N LYS A 54 -27.17 -29.58 23.58
CA LYS A 54 -26.37 -30.67 24.19
C LYS A 54 -25.85 -30.21 25.55
N GLU A 55 -25.80 -31.12 26.52
CA GLU A 55 -25.20 -30.89 27.83
C GLU A 55 -23.91 -31.72 27.99
N PRO A 56 -22.85 -31.17 28.63
CA PRO A 56 -22.71 -29.78 29.10
C PRO A 56 -22.61 -28.79 27.92
N GLY A 57 -23.24 -27.62 28.08
CA GLY A 57 -23.18 -26.53 27.11
C GLY A 57 -21.85 -25.77 27.12
N SER A 58 -21.70 -24.84 26.19
CA SER A 58 -20.52 -23.96 26.11
C SER A 58 -20.52 -22.95 27.26
N THR A 59 -19.63 -23.13 28.24
CA THR A 59 -19.41 -22.16 29.32
C THR A 59 -18.39 -21.10 28.88
N LEU A 60 -18.87 -19.86 28.77
CA LEU A 60 -18.16 -18.70 28.24
C LEU A 60 -17.84 -17.72 29.38
N VAL A 61 -16.59 -17.25 29.44
CA VAL A 61 -16.14 -16.30 30.47
C VAL A 61 -16.46 -14.88 30.05
N LEU A 62 -17.14 -14.12 30.92
CA LEU A 62 -17.47 -12.71 30.72
C LEU A 62 -16.63 -11.86 31.67
N SER A 63 -15.53 -11.27 31.18
CA SER A 63 -14.75 -10.34 32.01
C SER A 63 -14.08 -9.21 31.23
N SER A 64 -14.06 -8.01 31.83
CA SER A 64 -13.44 -6.81 31.24
C SER A 64 -11.95 -6.71 31.55
N LEU A 65 -11.13 -7.24 30.64
CA LEU A 65 -9.66 -7.43 30.72
C LEU A 65 -8.81 -6.28 31.29
N ARG A 66 -9.28 -5.02 31.24
CA ARG A 66 -8.52 -3.84 31.71
C ARG A 66 -9.08 -3.15 32.95
N SER A 67 -10.35 -3.36 33.29
CA SER A 67 -11.05 -2.58 34.33
C SER A 67 -11.59 -3.40 35.49
N GLU A 68 -11.75 -4.72 35.33
CA GLU A 68 -12.46 -5.60 36.27
C GLU A 68 -13.92 -5.17 36.60
N ASN A 69 -14.51 -4.20 35.89
CA ASN A 69 -15.91 -3.79 36.05
C ASN A 69 -16.91 -4.95 35.88
N VAL A 70 -16.55 -5.97 35.11
CA VAL A 70 -17.34 -7.20 34.91
C VAL A 70 -16.46 -8.43 35.12
N LYS A 71 -16.94 -9.40 35.90
CA LYS A 71 -16.29 -10.71 36.09
C LYS A 71 -17.34 -11.79 36.35
N GLY A 72 -17.41 -12.77 35.46
CA GLY A 72 -18.38 -13.86 35.57
C GLY A 72 -18.29 -14.88 34.44
N PHE A 73 -19.31 -15.71 34.33
CA PHE A 73 -19.48 -16.66 33.23
C PHE A 73 -20.97 -16.84 32.88
N VAL A 74 -21.24 -17.35 31.68
CA VAL A 74 -22.55 -17.84 31.23
C VAL A 74 -22.39 -19.18 30.53
N THR A 75 -23.38 -20.06 30.61
CA THR A 75 -23.39 -21.34 29.88
C THR A 75 -24.51 -21.36 28.85
N ARG A 76 -24.14 -21.41 27.58
CA ARG A 76 -25.06 -21.53 26.44
C ARG A 76 -25.32 -22.99 26.11
N VAL A 77 -26.59 -23.36 25.97
CA VAL A 77 -27.05 -24.68 25.50
C VAL A 77 -27.91 -24.46 24.26
N GLY A 78 -27.40 -24.83 23.09
CA GLY A 78 -28.05 -24.54 21.80
C GLY A 78 -28.33 -23.04 21.63
N THR A 79 -29.59 -22.64 21.52
CA THR A 79 -30.02 -21.26 21.30
C THR A 79 -30.33 -20.47 22.59
N LYS A 80 -30.03 -21.02 23.79
CA LYS A 80 -30.41 -20.43 25.08
C LYS A 80 -29.22 -20.29 26.04
N ILE A 81 -29.29 -19.33 26.95
CA ILE A 81 -28.41 -19.27 28.14
C ILE A 81 -29.13 -19.94 29.31
N VAL A 82 -28.50 -20.96 29.91
CA VAL A 82 -29.12 -21.81 30.95
C VAL A 82 -28.52 -21.56 32.34
N LYS A 83 -27.29 -21.04 32.41
CA LYS A 83 -26.62 -20.68 33.68
C LYS A 83 -25.85 -19.38 33.49
N GLY A 84 -25.76 -18.57 34.54
CA GLY A 84 -24.97 -17.34 34.54
C GLY A 84 -24.75 -16.82 35.95
N ASP A 85 -23.53 -16.35 36.22
CA ASP A 85 -23.11 -15.76 37.48
C ASP A 85 -22.10 -14.65 37.16
N ILE A 86 -22.51 -13.40 37.38
CA ILE A 86 -21.81 -12.21 36.91
C ILE A 86 -21.70 -11.18 38.04
N GLN A 87 -20.48 -10.91 38.49
CA GLN A 87 -20.17 -9.84 39.42
C GLN A 87 -19.85 -8.55 38.65
N LEU A 88 -20.53 -7.47 39.04
CA LEU A 88 -20.42 -6.12 38.49
C LEU A 88 -19.81 -5.17 39.51
N ARG A 89 -18.92 -4.29 39.06
CA ARG A 89 -18.31 -3.20 39.84
C ARG A 89 -18.53 -1.86 39.13
N LEU A 90 -19.78 -1.45 38.99
CA LEU A 90 -20.15 -0.24 38.25
C LEU A 90 -20.33 0.94 39.20
N SER A 91 -19.85 2.12 38.80
CA SER A 91 -19.87 3.31 39.64
C SER A 91 -21.28 3.75 40.01
N SER A 92 -22.22 3.61 39.06
CA SER A 92 -23.62 3.99 39.23
C SER A 92 -24.51 2.90 39.85
N LEU A 93 -23.97 1.71 40.16
CA LEU A 93 -24.71 0.64 40.86
C LEU A 93 -24.33 0.51 42.35
N ALA A 94 -23.36 1.30 42.83
CA ALA A 94 -22.84 1.21 44.19
C ALA A 94 -23.82 1.78 45.23
N SER A 95 -24.52 0.90 45.95
CA SER A 95 -25.35 1.27 47.10
C SER A 95 -24.51 1.45 48.38
N ARG A 96 -25.06 2.11 49.40
CA ARG A 96 -24.38 2.40 50.68
C ARG A 96 -24.13 1.13 51.51
N GLY A 97 -23.17 0.30 51.10
CA GLY A 97 -22.73 -0.88 51.85
C GLY A 97 -22.02 -1.96 51.01
N SER A 98 -22.18 -1.99 49.69
CA SER A 98 -21.50 -2.95 48.80
C SER A 98 -20.86 -2.28 47.59
N ALA A 99 -19.59 -2.59 47.35
CA ALA A 99 -18.86 -2.14 46.16
C ALA A 99 -19.10 -3.03 44.93
N THR A 100 -19.89 -4.11 45.05
CA THR A 100 -20.17 -5.02 43.92
C THR A 100 -21.63 -5.48 43.91
N THR A 101 -22.23 -5.52 42.72
CA THR A 101 -23.57 -6.09 42.47
C THR A 101 -23.40 -7.44 41.79
N ARG A 102 -24.12 -8.48 42.23
CA ARG A 102 -24.05 -9.82 41.62
C ARG A 102 -25.37 -10.14 40.93
N LEU A 103 -25.29 -10.58 39.68
CA LEU A 103 -26.41 -11.06 38.88
C LEU A 103 -26.22 -12.56 38.65
N CYS A 104 -27.08 -13.39 39.26
CA CYS A 104 -27.18 -14.81 38.93
C CYS A 104 -28.44 -15.02 38.09
N LEU A 105 -28.39 -15.85 37.05
CA LEU A 105 -29.61 -16.27 36.35
C LEU A 105 -30.41 -17.22 37.27
N ALA A 106 -31.71 -16.97 37.41
CA ALA A 106 -32.57 -17.72 38.31
C ALA A 106 -32.80 -19.16 37.79
N ASN A 107 -32.50 -20.14 38.63
CA ASN A 107 -32.54 -21.56 38.28
C ASN A 107 -33.82 -22.25 38.80
N THR A 108 -34.99 -21.61 38.63
CA THR A 108 -36.28 -22.18 39.03
C THR A 108 -37.13 -22.52 37.79
N PRO A 109 -37.91 -23.62 37.80
CA PRO A 109 -38.67 -24.06 36.61
C PRO A 109 -39.84 -23.15 36.22
N THR A 110 -40.07 -22.06 36.97
CA THR A 110 -41.05 -21.00 36.68
C THR A 110 -40.41 -19.75 36.07
N THR A 111 -39.08 -19.72 35.91
CA THR A 111 -38.33 -18.59 35.33
C THR A 111 -38.41 -18.61 33.80
N PRO A 112 -38.62 -17.47 33.12
CA PRO A 112 -38.52 -17.40 31.66
C PRO A 112 -37.07 -17.61 31.18
N GLU A 113 -36.86 -18.45 30.18
CA GLU A 113 -35.53 -18.76 29.64
C GLU A 113 -34.96 -17.60 28.81
N LEU A 114 -33.65 -17.36 28.91
CA LEU A 114 -32.96 -16.34 28.11
C LEU A 114 -32.57 -16.91 26.72
N ILE A 115 -33.46 -16.72 25.74
CA ILE A 115 -33.31 -17.22 24.36
C ILE A 115 -32.62 -16.18 23.47
N LEU A 116 -31.59 -16.62 22.73
CA LEU A 116 -30.89 -15.80 21.74
C LEU A 116 -31.58 -15.90 20.37
N SER A 117 -32.40 -14.92 20.04
CA SER A 117 -33.19 -14.86 18.79
C SER A 117 -32.34 -15.06 17.53
N GLN A 118 -31.17 -14.42 17.44
CA GLN A 118 -30.21 -14.61 16.34
C GLN A 118 -29.89 -16.09 16.09
N LEU A 119 -29.64 -16.87 17.15
CA LEU A 119 -29.29 -18.29 17.02
C LEU A 119 -30.50 -19.17 16.68
N VAL A 120 -31.72 -18.74 17.02
CA VAL A 120 -32.95 -19.38 16.53
C VAL A 120 -33.09 -19.17 15.02
N SER A 121 -32.86 -17.95 14.52
CA SER A 121 -32.88 -17.66 13.09
C SER A 121 -31.80 -18.44 12.33
N VAL A 122 -30.55 -18.45 12.81
CA VAL A 122 -29.46 -19.24 12.21
C VAL A 122 -29.81 -20.72 12.15
N LYS A 123 -30.36 -21.29 13.23
CA LYS A 123 -30.80 -22.69 13.25
C LYS A 123 -31.92 -22.95 12.23
N ASN A 124 -32.87 -22.04 12.08
CA ASN A 124 -33.94 -22.16 11.10
C ASN A 124 -33.41 -22.08 9.67
N LEU A 125 -32.47 -21.18 9.38
CA LEU A 125 -31.84 -21.05 8.06
C LEU A 125 -30.97 -22.27 7.69
N VAL A 126 -30.27 -22.87 8.67
CA VAL A 126 -29.54 -24.14 8.47
C VAL A 126 -30.51 -25.30 8.20
N ASN A 127 -31.65 -25.36 8.89
CA ASN A 127 -32.69 -26.35 8.60
C ASN A 127 -33.33 -26.14 7.23
N GLN A 128 -33.66 -24.91 6.84
CA GLN A 128 -34.17 -24.58 5.50
C GLN A 128 -33.15 -24.95 4.41
N SER A 129 -31.86 -24.75 4.68
CA SER A 129 -30.77 -25.19 3.78
C SER A 129 -30.74 -26.72 3.62
N LEU A 130 -31.03 -27.48 4.68
CA LEU A 130 -31.21 -28.94 4.59
C LEU A 130 -32.48 -29.31 3.80
N ASP A 131 -33.60 -28.60 4.02
CA ASP A 131 -34.85 -28.84 3.29
C ASP A 131 -34.69 -28.57 1.77
N ILE A 132 -33.96 -27.52 1.38
CA ILE A 132 -33.65 -27.21 -0.03
C ILE A 132 -32.79 -28.31 -0.67
N VAL A 133 -31.81 -28.85 0.06
CA VAL A 133 -30.98 -29.96 -0.42
C VAL A 133 -31.83 -31.24 -0.57
N ASP A 134 -32.69 -31.55 0.41
CA ASP A 134 -33.59 -32.71 0.32
C ASP A 134 -34.60 -32.59 -0.84
N VAL A 135 -35.08 -31.38 -1.12
CA VAL A 135 -35.90 -31.10 -2.31
C VAL A 135 -35.11 -31.31 -3.60
N SER A 136 -33.85 -30.86 -3.63
CA SER A 136 -32.93 -30.99 -4.77
C SER A 136 -32.55 -32.45 -5.08
N THR A 137 -32.54 -33.33 -4.07
CA THR A 137 -32.12 -34.73 -4.20
C THR A 137 -33.27 -35.74 -4.25
N TRP A 138 -34.44 -35.46 -3.66
CA TRP A 138 -35.51 -36.47 -3.48
C TRP A 138 -36.90 -36.12 -4.04
N THR A 139 -37.23 -34.84 -4.30
CA THR A 139 -38.61 -34.45 -4.68
C THR A 139 -38.72 -33.68 -5.99
N GLY A 140 -37.65 -33.00 -6.43
CA GLY A 140 -37.55 -32.40 -7.76
C GLY A 140 -37.06 -33.34 -8.85
N ASP A 141 -36.77 -32.79 -10.02
CA ASP A 141 -36.09 -33.50 -11.11
C ASP A 141 -34.57 -33.25 -11.00
N PRO A 142 -33.76 -34.26 -10.60
CA PRO A 142 -32.32 -34.09 -10.37
C PRO A 142 -31.52 -33.89 -11.67
N LEU A 143 -32.12 -34.08 -12.84
CA LEU A 143 -31.50 -33.87 -14.15
C LEU A 143 -32.00 -32.59 -14.86
N ASN A 144 -32.85 -31.79 -14.20
CA ASN A 144 -33.30 -30.51 -14.72
C ASN A 144 -32.37 -29.37 -14.30
N ALA A 145 -31.52 -28.92 -15.22
CA ALA A 145 -30.55 -27.85 -14.99
C ALA A 145 -31.15 -26.56 -14.42
N GLY A 146 -32.28 -26.09 -14.95
CA GLY A 146 -32.92 -24.85 -14.52
C GLY A 146 -33.52 -24.94 -13.11
N PHE A 147 -34.10 -26.09 -12.76
CA PHE A 147 -34.56 -26.37 -11.40
C PHE A 147 -33.38 -26.40 -10.42
N ILE A 148 -32.35 -27.19 -10.71
CA ILE A 148 -31.17 -27.34 -9.86
C ILE A 148 -30.42 -26.01 -9.68
N TYR A 149 -30.23 -25.23 -10.76
CA TYR A 149 -29.66 -23.88 -10.68
C TYR A 149 -30.43 -22.98 -9.70
N SER A 150 -31.77 -23.02 -9.78
CA SER A 150 -32.65 -22.25 -8.89
C SER A 150 -32.55 -22.70 -7.43
N GLN A 151 -32.47 -24.01 -7.17
CA GLN A 151 -32.29 -24.53 -5.80
C GLN A 151 -30.91 -24.17 -5.24
N LEU A 152 -29.84 -24.26 -6.03
CA LEU A 152 -28.49 -23.86 -5.59
C LEU A 152 -28.41 -22.37 -5.27
N HIS A 153 -29.08 -21.51 -6.05
CA HIS A 153 -29.10 -20.06 -5.75
C HIS A 153 -29.84 -19.76 -4.44
N LEU A 154 -31.00 -20.39 -4.22
CA LEU A 154 -31.75 -20.28 -2.97
C LEU A 154 -30.94 -20.80 -1.76
N LEU A 155 -30.25 -21.93 -1.92
CA LEU A 155 -29.36 -22.52 -0.91
C LEU A 155 -28.20 -21.59 -0.55
N ARG A 156 -27.60 -20.91 -1.54
CA ARG A 156 -26.57 -19.89 -1.32
C ARG A 156 -27.13 -18.72 -0.52
N GLU A 157 -28.33 -18.25 -0.85
CA GLU A 157 -28.99 -17.14 -0.15
C GLU A 157 -29.27 -17.48 1.33
N THR A 158 -29.82 -18.66 1.63
CA THR A 158 -30.09 -19.07 3.03
C THR A 158 -28.81 -19.28 3.85
N ILE A 159 -27.75 -19.83 3.24
CA ILE A 159 -26.44 -19.98 3.90
C ILE A 159 -25.79 -18.60 4.15
N SER A 160 -25.85 -17.69 3.17
CA SER A 160 -25.35 -16.31 3.31
C SER A 160 -26.08 -15.55 4.41
N GLU A 161 -27.42 -15.64 4.48
CA GLU A 161 -28.20 -15.03 5.56
C GLU A 161 -27.82 -15.62 6.93
N ALA A 162 -27.63 -16.94 7.04
CA ALA A 162 -27.19 -17.58 8.28
C ALA A 162 -25.81 -17.07 8.75
N ARG A 163 -24.88 -16.82 7.81
CA ARG A 163 -23.57 -16.20 8.11
C ARG A 163 -23.74 -14.74 8.54
N GLN A 164 -24.56 -13.95 7.87
CA GLN A 164 -24.83 -12.54 8.24
C GLN A 164 -25.44 -12.44 9.65
N MET A 165 -26.35 -13.36 10.03
CA MET A 165 -26.94 -13.44 11.36
C MET A 165 -25.92 -13.78 12.47
N LEU A 166 -24.87 -14.57 12.16
CA LEU A 166 -23.75 -14.87 13.08
C LEU A 166 -22.68 -13.78 13.12
N LYS A 167 -22.47 -13.03 12.03
CA LYS A 167 -21.63 -11.82 12.06
C LYS A 167 -22.27 -10.70 12.86
N GLY A 168 -23.58 -10.51 12.72
CA GLY A 168 -24.32 -9.48 13.46
C GLY A 168 -23.84 -8.06 13.17
N GLU A 169 -23.61 -7.70 11.90
CA GLU A 169 -23.04 -6.39 11.51
C GLU A 169 -23.98 -5.18 11.75
N SER A 170 -25.28 -5.40 12.00
CA SER A 170 -26.26 -4.30 12.19
C SER A 170 -27.24 -4.51 13.36
N ASP A 171 -27.78 -3.41 13.89
CA ASP A 171 -28.76 -3.43 14.98
C ASP A 171 -30.11 -4.04 14.58
N LYS A 172 -30.41 -4.12 13.27
CA LYS A 172 -31.56 -4.90 12.76
C LYS A 172 -31.41 -6.39 13.03
N VAL A 173 -30.16 -6.89 13.04
CA VAL A 173 -29.83 -8.30 13.29
C VAL A 173 -29.62 -8.57 14.79
N ARG A 174 -28.97 -7.65 15.52
CA ARG A 174 -28.75 -7.77 16.97
C ARG A 174 -30.01 -7.55 17.81
N GLY A 175 -30.99 -6.85 17.26
CA GLY A 175 -32.11 -6.30 18.02
C GLY A 175 -31.75 -4.98 18.70
N LYS A 176 -32.75 -4.10 18.85
CA LYS A 176 -32.60 -2.85 19.60
C LYS A 176 -32.62 -3.16 21.09
N TRP A 177 -31.58 -2.75 21.82
CA TRP A 177 -31.40 -3.15 23.22
C TRP A 177 -32.58 -2.80 24.14
N TRP A 178 -33.32 -1.72 23.87
CA TRP A 178 -34.49 -1.32 24.66
C TRP A 178 -35.75 -2.17 24.41
N GLU A 179 -35.75 -2.97 23.33
CA GLU A 179 -36.79 -3.96 22.99
C GLU A 179 -36.34 -5.40 23.32
N THR A 180 -35.03 -5.71 23.31
CA THR A 180 -34.47 -7.07 23.42
C THR A 180 -33.61 -7.36 24.66
N SER A 181 -33.55 -6.46 25.65
CA SER A 181 -32.88 -6.74 26.93
C SER A 181 -33.59 -7.84 27.74
N ALA A 182 -32.83 -8.52 28.60
CA ALA A 182 -33.37 -9.52 29.53
C ALA A 182 -34.37 -8.92 30.54
N GLN A 183 -35.34 -9.73 30.96
CA GLN A 183 -36.39 -9.35 31.90
C GLN A 183 -35.89 -9.38 33.35
N GLU A 184 -36.59 -8.71 34.27
CA GLU A 184 -36.14 -8.56 35.67
C GLU A 184 -36.19 -9.89 36.43
N GLU A 185 -37.20 -10.69 36.12
CA GLU A 185 -37.54 -11.99 36.69
C GLU A 185 -36.59 -13.12 36.24
N MET A 186 -35.70 -12.86 35.27
CA MET A 186 -34.69 -13.83 34.81
C MET A 186 -33.51 -13.98 35.80
N PHE A 187 -33.41 -13.11 36.80
CA PHE A 187 -32.28 -13.04 37.73
C PHE A 187 -32.71 -13.22 39.19
N ASP A 188 -31.81 -13.77 40.00
CA ASP A 188 -31.92 -13.84 41.46
C ASP A 188 -30.63 -13.27 42.10
N PRO A 189 -30.68 -12.09 42.76
CA PRO A 189 -31.83 -11.19 42.88
C PRO A 189 -32.24 -10.58 41.52
N PRO A 190 -33.48 -10.07 41.38
CA PRO A 190 -33.99 -9.52 40.13
C PRO A 190 -33.18 -8.33 39.62
N LEU A 191 -33.16 -8.16 38.29
CA LEU A 191 -32.39 -7.11 37.63
C LEU A 191 -32.88 -5.71 38.05
N PRO A 192 -32.00 -4.76 38.42
CA PRO A 192 -32.41 -3.39 38.71
C PRO A 192 -33.15 -2.75 37.53
N THR A 193 -34.26 -2.05 37.79
CA THR A 193 -35.12 -1.42 36.76
C THR A 193 -34.36 -0.49 35.81
N TYR A 194 -33.29 0.13 36.32
CA TYR A 194 -32.37 1.07 35.67
C TYR A 194 -31.08 0.43 35.10
N LEU A 195 -31.04 -0.91 34.97
CA LEU A 195 -29.96 -1.65 34.33
C LEU A 195 -30.50 -2.46 33.14
N SER A 196 -30.05 -2.14 31.93
CA SER A 196 -30.25 -2.99 30.75
C SER A 196 -29.14 -4.05 30.68
N PHE A 197 -29.55 -5.30 30.50
CA PHE A 197 -28.70 -6.46 30.26
C PHE A 197 -29.03 -7.02 28.87
N HIS A 198 -28.13 -6.86 27.91
CA HIS A 198 -28.36 -7.25 26.51
C HIS A 198 -27.26 -8.19 26.01
N LEU A 199 -27.64 -9.42 25.67
CA LEU A 199 -26.77 -10.40 25.00
C LEU A 199 -27.10 -10.47 23.52
N SER A 200 -26.07 -10.45 22.68
CA SER A 200 -26.15 -10.54 21.22
C SER A 200 -24.99 -11.35 20.67
N ILE A 201 -25.11 -11.86 19.44
CA ILE A 201 -23.99 -12.49 18.72
C ILE A 201 -23.40 -11.47 17.75
N ALA A 202 -22.08 -11.33 17.75
CA ALA A 202 -21.33 -10.64 16.71
C ALA A 202 -20.02 -11.39 16.43
N ASP A 203 -19.62 -11.48 15.17
CA ASP A 203 -18.42 -12.19 14.70
C ASP A 203 -18.26 -13.62 15.28
N SER A 204 -19.37 -14.33 15.46
CA SER A 204 -19.46 -15.65 16.12
C SER A 204 -19.10 -15.68 17.62
N ALA A 205 -18.90 -14.53 18.26
CA ALA A 205 -18.71 -14.38 19.70
C ALA A 205 -20.02 -13.95 20.39
N LEU A 206 -20.17 -14.31 21.67
CA LEU A 206 -21.23 -13.80 22.53
C LEU A 206 -20.81 -12.45 23.11
N VAL A 207 -21.57 -11.39 22.80
CA VAL A 207 -21.31 -10.03 23.26
C VAL A 207 -22.37 -9.59 24.25
N LEU A 208 -21.93 -9.29 25.47
CA LEU A 208 -22.70 -8.64 26.52
C LEU A 208 -22.54 -7.13 26.43
N TYR A 209 -23.67 -6.43 26.33
CA TYR A 209 -23.78 -5.01 26.59
C TYR A 209 -24.54 -4.78 27.90
N LEU A 210 -23.92 -4.05 28.82
CA LEU A 210 -24.54 -3.53 30.03
C LEU A 210 -24.73 -2.01 29.88
N ARG A 211 -25.88 -1.49 30.28
CA ARG A 211 -26.18 -0.06 30.28
C ARG A 211 -26.88 0.34 31.56
N THR A 212 -26.36 1.32 32.29
CA THR A 212 -27.09 1.96 33.38
C THR A 212 -27.82 3.20 32.88
N LEU A 213 -29.04 3.36 33.35
CA LEU A 213 -30.04 4.26 32.77
C LEU A 213 -30.47 5.30 33.81
N GLU A 214 -30.63 6.55 33.37
CA GLU A 214 -31.17 7.64 34.18
C GLU A 214 -32.43 8.19 33.54
N SER A 215 -33.48 8.42 34.35
CA SER A 215 -34.75 8.97 33.86
C SER A 215 -34.59 10.42 33.42
N ASN A 216 -35.18 10.75 32.27
CA ASN A 216 -35.29 12.12 31.76
C ASN A 216 -36.48 12.88 32.40
N THR A 217 -37.33 12.21 33.20
CA THR A 217 -38.55 12.80 33.78
C THR A 217 -38.28 13.55 35.11
N PRO A 218 -38.70 14.83 35.25
CA PRO A 218 -38.46 15.61 36.47
C PRO A 218 -39.43 15.23 37.60
N VAL A 219 -38.95 14.49 38.60
CA VAL A 219 -39.76 14.06 39.74
C VAL A 219 -39.98 15.21 40.73
N HIS A 220 -41.19 15.78 40.72
CA HIS A 220 -41.66 16.70 41.76
C HIS A 220 -42.16 15.94 43.00
N THR A 221 -41.35 15.84 44.04
CA THR A 221 -41.79 15.44 45.39
C THR A 221 -41.29 16.45 46.45
N PRO A 222 -42.19 17.10 47.21
CA PRO A 222 -41.79 18.06 48.24
C PRO A 222 -41.49 17.36 49.58
N THR A 223 -40.33 17.64 50.17
CA THR A 223 -40.09 17.37 51.60
C THR A 223 -39.19 18.46 52.16
N ALA A 224 -39.62 19.12 53.23
CA ALA A 224 -38.98 20.31 53.77
C ALA A 224 -37.98 20.00 54.89
N PHE A 225 -37.19 21.02 55.26
CA PHE A 225 -36.29 21.06 56.42
C PHE A 225 -34.98 20.24 56.35
N ALA A 226 -34.12 20.63 55.41
CA ALA A 226 -32.69 20.79 55.70
C ALA A 226 -32.23 22.14 55.13
N THR A 227 -31.45 22.91 55.87
CA THR A 227 -31.00 24.26 55.47
C THR A 227 -29.57 24.22 54.94
N ASP A 228 -29.42 24.53 53.65
CA ASP A 228 -28.45 25.52 53.19
C ASP A 228 -28.93 26.09 51.84
N ILE A 229 -28.95 27.41 51.73
CA ILE A 229 -29.55 28.13 50.59
C ILE A 229 -28.44 28.71 49.72
N SER A 230 -28.15 28.03 48.60
CA SER A 230 -27.30 28.58 47.53
C SER A 230 -28.12 28.82 46.28
N LEU A 231 -28.10 30.07 45.80
CA LEU A 231 -28.84 30.54 44.62
C LEU A 231 -28.04 30.23 43.34
N THR A 232 -28.17 29.02 42.82
CA THR A 232 -27.64 28.65 41.49
C THR A 232 -28.71 27.94 40.67
N GLY A 233 -29.43 28.71 39.85
CA GLY A 233 -30.32 28.19 38.81
C GLY A 233 -29.74 28.45 37.42
N PHE A 234 -29.95 27.50 36.51
CA PHE A 234 -29.46 27.44 35.12
C PHE A 234 -27.97 27.09 34.93
N ASN A 235 -27.73 26.12 34.05
CA ASN A 235 -26.45 25.48 33.83
C ASN A 235 -25.59 26.30 32.85
N LEU A 236 -24.96 27.37 33.33
CA LEU A 236 -24.05 28.21 32.53
C LEU A 236 -22.61 27.64 32.40
N ARG A 237 -22.35 26.41 32.89
CA ARG A 237 -20.99 25.89 33.09
C ARG A 237 -20.59 24.69 32.22
N ASP A 238 -21.54 24.13 31.45
CA ASP A 238 -21.31 23.07 30.46
C ASP A 238 -21.40 23.61 29.01
N ARG A 239 -21.11 24.91 28.83
CA ARG A 239 -21.12 25.66 27.56
C ARG A 239 -19.96 26.67 27.44
N LEU A 240 -18.99 26.57 28.35
CA LEU A 240 -17.89 27.52 28.58
C LEU A 240 -16.61 26.74 28.95
N PHE A 241 -16.51 25.52 28.39
CA PHE A 241 -15.36 24.61 28.34
C PHE A 241 -15.70 23.52 27.29
N GLY A 242 -14.75 23.21 26.40
CA GLY A 242 -14.93 22.31 25.25
C GLY A 242 -15.45 20.89 25.56
N SER A 243 -15.92 20.20 24.51
CA SER A 243 -16.68 18.95 24.63
C SER A 243 -15.92 17.86 25.40
N ARG A 244 -16.39 17.53 26.61
CA ARG A 244 -15.94 16.34 27.34
C ARG A 244 -16.05 15.12 26.43
N HIS A 245 -14.92 14.44 26.22
CA HIS A 245 -14.81 13.19 25.48
C HIS A 245 -15.96 12.24 25.87
N ARG A 246 -16.84 11.91 24.91
CA ARG A 246 -18.07 11.16 25.20
C ARG A 246 -17.70 9.83 25.88
N PRO A 247 -18.22 9.52 27.09
CA PRO A 247 -17.81 8.33 27.83
C PRO A 247 -18.19 7.01 27.12
N HIS A 248 -19.14 7.07 26.21
CA HIS A 248 -19.45 6.05 25.21
C HIS A 248 -20.17 6.70 24.01
N ASP A 249 -20.28 5.95 22.92
CA ASP A 249 -21.04 6.28 21.71
C ASP A 249 -22.46 6.83 21.99
N GLU A 250 -23.26 6.13 22.80
CA GLU A 250 -24.66 6.46 23.12
C GLU A 250 -24.81 7.60 24.16
N ALA A 251 -23.75 8.37 24.44
CA ALA A 251 -23.76 9.38 25.49
C ALA A 251 -24.46 10.68 25.03
N GLY A 252 -25.59 10.99 25.67
CA GLY A 252 -26.44 12.15 25.38
C GLY A 252 -27.74 11.80 24.65
N ASP A 253 -27.82 10.62 24.03
CA ASP A 253 -29.00 10.14 23.33
C ASP A 253 -30.13 9.75 24.31
N VAL A 254 -31.38 9.94 23.86
CA VAL A 254 -32.60 9.60 24.62
C VAL A 254 -33.27 8.39 24.01
N PHE A 255 -33.59 7.40 24.86
CA PHE A 255 -34.23 6.15 24.48
C PHE A 255 -35.53 5.96 25.27
N THR A 256 -36.50 5.24 24.72
CA THR A 256 -37.71 4.85 25.45
C THR A 256 -37.50 3.47 26.09
N TRP A 257 -37.52 3.40 27.42
CA TRP A 257 -37.32 2.17 28.19
C TRP A 257 -38.51 1.94 29.11
N LYS A 258 -39.23 0.83 28.92
CA LYS A 258 -40.42 0.42 29.71
C LYS A 258 -41.56 1.45 29.79
N GLY A 259 -41.53 2.48 28.95
CA GLY A 259 -42.52 3.56 28.87
C GLY A 259 -41.96 4.95 29.22
N ASP A 260 -40.83 5.01 29.93
CA ASP A 260 -40.15 6.26 30.30
C ASP A 260 -39.09 6.66 29.27
N GLU A 261 -38.82 7.97 29.16
CA GLU A 261 -37.61 8.47 28.51
C GLU A 261 -36.40 8.31 29.44
N VAL A 262 -35.33 7.68 28.94
CA VAL A 262 -34.08 7.48 29.68
C VAL A 262 -32.86 7.89 28.86
N LYS A 263 -31.78 8.23 29.54
CA LYS A 263 -30.44 8.43 28.97
C LYS A 263 -29.49 7.35 29.49
N VAL A 264 -28.52 6.94 28.67
CA VAL A 264 -27.48 5.98 29.06
C VAL A 264 -26.35 6.72 29.78
N ARG A 265 -25.98 6.27 30.98
CA ARG A 265 -25.01 6.91 31.89
C ARG A 265 -23.65 6.18 31.94
N GLU A 266 -23.68 4.85 32.00
CA GLU A 266 -22.49 3.99 31.93
C GLU A 266 -22.80 2.82 30.99
N LYS A 267 -22.01 2.63 29.93
CA LYS A 267 -22.14 1.54 28.94
C LYS A 267 -20.86 0.70 28.92
N ILE A 268 -21.00 -0.62 29.02
CA ILE A 268 -19.89 -1.57 28.98
C ILE A 268 -20.18 -2.68 27.97
N ARG A 269 -19.19 -2.98 27.13
CA ARG A 269 -19.16 -4.12 26.21
C ARG A 269 -18.15 -5.17 26.69
N VAL A 270 -18.58 -6.43 26.79
CA VAL A 270 -17.72 -7.59 27.06
C VAL A 270 -18.01 -8.64 25.98
N GLU A 271 -16.97 -9.32 25.51
CA GLU A 271 -17.04 -10.29 24.42
C GLU A 271 -16.41 -11.61 24.87
N SER A 272 -17.01 -12.74 24.45
CA SER A 272 -16.52 -14.08 24.74
C SER A 272 -16.69 -14.96 23.52
N GLN A 273 -15.58 -15.52 23.01
CA GLN A 273 -15.58 -16.37 21.82
C GLN A 273 -16.25 -17.71 22.09
N ASP A 274 -17.13 -18.16 21.20
CA ASP A 274 -17.80 -19.46 21.31
C ASP A 274 -17.27 -20.43 20.24
N PRO A 275 -16.48 -21.45 20.64
CA PRO A 275 -15.85 -22.36 19.69
C PRO A 275 -16.82 -23.08 18.75
N SER A 276 -18.06 -23.34 19.20
CA SER A 276 -19.06 -24.01 18.37
C SER A 276 -19.72 -23.07 17.36
N LEU A 277 -19.93 -21.79 17.70
CA LEU A 277 -20.41 -20.80 16.74
C LEU A 277 -19.33 -20.46 15.71
N MET A 278 -18.07 -20.39 16.14
CA MET A 278 -16.92 -20.25 15.22
C MET A 278 -16.84 -21.44 14.25
N ALA A 279 -17.03 -22.67 14.74
CA ALA A 279 -17.06 -23.87 13.89
C ALA A 279 -18.25 -23.86 12.91
N VAL A 280 -19.44 -23.39 13.31
CA VAL A 280 -20.59 -23.21 12.41
C VAL A 280 -20.28 -22.15 11.34
N MET A 281 -19.73 -20.98 11.72
CA MET A 281 -19.35 -19.93 10.77
C MET A 281 -18.32 -20.41 9.74
N ALA A 282 -17.30 -21.15 10.18
CA ALA A 282 -16.28 -21.73 9.31
C ALA A 282 -16.88 -22.74 8.32
N LYS A 283 -17.72 -23.67 8.80
CA LYS A 283 -18.42 -24.65 7.95
C LYS A 283 -19.36 -23.98 6.95
N LEU A 284 -20.24 -23.07 7.39
CA LEU A 284 -21.14 -22.34 6.48
C LEU A 284 -20.38 -21.54 5.42
N THR A 285 -19.23 -20.95 5.77
CA THR A 285 -18.36 -20.25 4.80
C THR A 285 -17.78 -21.20 3.74
N ALA A 286 -17.34 -22.40 4.13
CA ALA A 286 -16.86 -23.40 3.18
C ALA A 286 -17.99 -23.94 2.28
N LEU A 287 -19.17 -24.21 2.84
CA LEU A 287 -20.32 -24.73 2.09
C LEU A 287 -20.86 -23.71 1.07
N GLU A 288 -20.94 -22.41 1.41
CA GLU A 288 -21.31 -21.37 0.45
C GLU A 288 -20.34 -21.31 -0.74
N HIS A 289 -19.04 -21.50 -0.50
CA HIS A 289 -18.02 -21.47 -1.53
C HIS A 289 -18.12 -22.67 -2.50
N GLU A 290 -18.45 -23.87 -2.03
CA GLU A 290 -18.71 -25.00 -2.93
C GLU A 290 -20.00 -24.79 -3.75
N VAL A 291 -21.08 -24.31 -3.14
CA VAL A 291 -22.33 -23.97 -3.86
C VAL A 291 -22.07 -22.91 -4.94
N LEU A 292 -21.26 -21.88 -4.64
CA LEU A 292 -20.84 -20.86 -5.61
C LEU A 292 -20.10 -21.45 -6.83
N LYS A 293 -19.21 -22.43 -6.63
CA LYS A 293 -18.55 -23.12 -7.75
C LYS A 293 -19.55 -23.90 -8.60
N TRP A 294 -20.53 -24.56 -7.99
CA TRP A 294 -21.54 -25.35 -8.70
C TRP A 294 -22.49 -24.45 -9.49
N ILE A 295 -22.94 -23.32 -8.92
CA ILE A 295 -23.70 -22.27 -9.65
C ILE A 295 -22.89 -21.78 -10.86
N SER A 296 -21.60 -21.51 -10.68
CA SER A 296 -20.73 -20.99 -11.74
C SER A 296 -20.53 -22.01 -12.88
N ALA A 297 -20.24 -23.27 -12.54
CA ALA A 297 -20.09 -24.34 -13.53
C ALA A 297 -21.39 -24.61 -14.30
N LEU A 298 -22.53 -24.56 -13.61
CA LEU A 298 -23.84 -24.76 -14.22
C LEU A 298 -24.27 -23.56 -15.08
N LYS A 299 -23.95 -22.32 -14.69
CA LYS A 299 -24.16 -21.10 -15.50
C LYS A 299 -23.48 -21.21 -16.88
N VAL A 300 -22.23 -21.68 -16.90
CA VAL A 300 -21.45 -21.88 -18.13
C VAL A 300 -22.07 -22.96 -19.02
N LEU A 301 -22.38 -24.16 -18.49
CA LEU A 301 -22.99 -25.23 -19.29
C LEU A 301 -24.43 -24.93 -19.73
N MET A 302 -25.12 -24.00 -19.07
CA MET A 302 -26.43 -23.51 -19.51
C MET A 302 -26.35 -22.39 -20.58
N GLY A 303 -25.15 -21.97 -21.00
CA GLY A 303 -24.94 -20.91 -21.99
C GLY A 303 -25.33 -19.50 -21.50
N ASN A 304 -25.48 -19.30 -20.19
CA ASN A 304 -25.94 -18.05 -19.58
C ASN A 304 -24.78 -17.06 -19.36
N GLU A 305 -23.98 -16.78 -20.39
CA GLU A 305 -22.87 -15.82 -20.32
C GLU A 305 -23.38 -14.37 -20.37
N ASP A 306 -23.40 -13.75 -19.20
CA ASP A 306 -23.30 -12.31 -18.90
C ASP A 306 -24.15 -11.32 -19.72
N THR A 307 -25.47 -11.33 -19.47
CA THR A 307 -26.23 -10.07 -19.40
C THR A 307 -26.13 -9.48 -17.99
N ASP A 308 -25.01 -8.84 -17.67
CA ASP A 308 -24.83 -8.11 -16.41
C ASP A 308 -25.69 -6.83 -16.39
N SER A 309 -26.95 -7.00 -15.98
CA SER A 309 -27.90 -5.91 -15.71
C SER A 309 -28.55 -6.11 -14.34
N GLU A 310 -27.79 -5.93 -13.26
CA GLU A 310 -28.28 -5.84 -11.88
C GLU A 310 -29.14 -4.58 -11.64
N SER A 311 -30.28 -4.47 -12.34
CA SER A 311 -31.20 -3.34 -12.17
C SER A 311 -32.67 -3.65 -12.46
N GLN A 312 -33.11 -4.91 -12.60
CA GLN A 312 -34.54 -5.16 -12.93
C GLN A 312 -35.24 -6.44 -12.44
N TYR A 313 -34.76 -7.14 -11.40
CA TYR A 313 -35.55 -8.16 -10.70
C TYR A 313 -35.79 -7.84 -9.22
N ARG A 314 -36.66 -6.85 -8.96
CA ARG A 314 -37.25 -6.61 -7.64
C ARG A 314 -38.74 -6.22 -7.75
N GLY A 315 -39.57 -7.19 -8.12
CA GLY A 315 -41.03 -7.01 -8.17
C GLY A 315 -41.80 -8.28 -8.50
N ARG A 316 -42.90 -8.51 -7.78
CA ARG A 316 -43.90 -9.60 -7.94
C ARG A 316 -43.41 -11.04 -7.72
N VAL A 317 -43.49 -11.47 -6.46
CA VAL A 317 -44.10 -12.77 -6.11
C VAL A 317 -45.07 -12.56 -4.94
N GLU A 318 -46.23 -11.98 -5.23
CA GLU A 318 -47.43 -12.02 -4.38
C GLU A 318 -48.67 -12.22 -5.28
N ASP A 319 -49.75 -12.73 -4.71
CA ASP A 319 -51.10 -12.93 -5.29
C ASP A 319 -51.27 -13.86 -6.52
N VAL A 320 -51.43 -15.17 -6.25
CA VAL A 320 -52.29 -16.06 -7.06
C VAL A 320 -53.13 -16.99 -6.17
N VAL A 321 -54.16 -16.44 -5.50
CA VAL A 321 -55.34 -17.23 -5.07
C VAL A 321 -56.62 -16.37 -5.14
N THR A 322 -57.38 -16.46 -6.23
CA THR A 322 -58.86 -16.47 -6.18
C THR A 322 -59.48 -16.94 -7.50
N ILE A 323 -60.69 -17.49 -7.43
CA ILE A 323 -61.42 -18.10 -8.56
C ILE A 323 -62.68 -17.26 -8.86
N SER A 324 -62.93 -16.91 -10.13
CA SER A 324 -64.27 -16.86 -10.78
C SER A 324 -64.27 -16.10 -12.13
N GLY A 325 -65.32 -16.25 -12.94
CA GLY A 325 -65.96 -15.04 -13.48
C GLY A 325 -66.01 -14.73 -14.99
N SER A 326 -66.18 -15.72 -15.88
CA SER A 326 -67.06 -15.64 -17.10
C SER A 326 -67.12 -14.39 -18.06
N GLN A 327 -67.04 -14.69 -19.38
CA GLN A 327 -67.67 -13.99 -20.54
C GLN A 327 -67.17 -12.59 -20.99
N GLY A 328 -67.02 -12.36 -22.31
CA GLY A 328 -66.84 -11.00 -22.87
C GLY A 328 -66.20 -10.80 -24.27
N ASP A 329 -66.64 -11.50 -25.31
CA ASP A 329 -66.32 -11.21 -26.74
C ASP A 329 -67.24 -10.09 -27.33
N PRO A 330 -67.02 -9.49 -28.53
CA PRO A 330 -65.78 -9.27 -29.30
C PRO A 330 -65.71 -7.91 -30.12
N VAL A 331 -64.64 -7.71 -30.91
CA VAL A 331 -64.46 -6.81 -32.11
C VAL A 331 -64.56 -5.27 -32.00
N GLN A 332 -63.48 -4.54 -32.35
CA GLN A 332 -63.38 -3.67 -33.55
C GLN A 332 -61.95 -3.14 -33.83
N SER A 333 -61.72 -2.71 -35.08
CA SER A 333 -60.42 -2.38 -35.72
C SER A 333 -60.59 -1.09 -36.57
N PRO A 334 -59.72 -0.62 -37.51
CA PRO A 334 -58.33 -1.03 -37.88
C PRO A 334 -57.32 0.13 -38.21
N CYS A 335 -56.00 -0.18 -38.27
CA CYS A 335 -55.00 0.35 -39.26
C CYS A 335 -54.68 1.89 -39.34
N PRO A 336 -53.75 2.37 -40.21
CA PRO A 336 -52.44 1.83 -40.64
C PRO A 336 -51.26 2.86 -40.75
N ILE A 337 -50.01 2.33 -40.80
CA ILE A 337 -48.85 2.66 -41.69
C ILE A 337 -48.29 4.13 -41.80
N THR A 338 -46.95 4.19 -41.73
CA THR A 338 -45.94 5.27 -41.89
C THR A 338 -46.10 6.33 -43.00
N SER A 339 -45.59 7.56 -42.79
CA SER A 339 -44.35 8.11 -43.43
C SER A 339 -44.12 9.63 -43.29
N GLY A 340 -42.86 10.10 -43.43
CA GLY A 340 -42.52 11.28 -44.26
C GLY A 340 -42.38 12.72 -43.71
N ARG A 341 -41.14 13.10 -43.32
CA ARG A 341 -40.41 14.37 -43.64
C ARG A 341 -41.02 15.81 -43.46
N ILE A 342 -40.33 16.60 -42.60
CA ILE A 342 -39.66 17.92 -42.87
C ILE A 342 -40.47 19.25 -43.02
N GLN A 343 -40.07 20.26 -42.21
CA GLN A 343 -39.84 21.72 -42.48
C GLN A 343 -40.77 22.86 -41.95
N VAL A 344 -40.09 23.95 -41.53
CA VAL A 344 -40.50 25.39 -41.34
C VAL A 344 -41.72 25.74 -40.46
N ALA A 345 -41.89 26.95 -39.89
CA ALA A 345 -41.02 28.14 -39.67
C ALA A 345 -41.62 29.00 -38.52
N ALA A 346 -40.85 29.95 -38.00
CA ALA A 346 -41.37 31.14 -37.29
C ALA A 346 -40.43 32.34 -37.53
N ASP A 347 -40.96 33.47 -38.03
CA ASP A 347 -40.20 34.70 -38.25
C ASP A 347 -41.11 35.95 -38.28
N ARG A 348 -40.60 37.08 -37.76
CA ARG A 348 -41.03 38.51 -37.82
C ARG A 348 -40.39 39.26 -36.63
N THR A 349 -39.30 40.03 -36.76
CA THR A 349 -39.14 41.39 -37.38
C THR A 349 -40.01 42.49 -36.73
N SER A 350 -39.65 43.78 -36.57
CA SER A 350 -38.42 44.63 -36.66
C SER A 350 -38.92 46.12 -36.51
N ILE A 351 -38.20 47.23 -36.28
CA ILE A 351 -36.81 47.72 -36.05
C ILE A 351 -36.95 49.04 -35.20
N ALA A 352 -35.97 49.87 -34.80
CA ALA A 352 -34.55 50.06 -35.12
C ALA A 352 -33.75 50.75 -33.97
N ARG A 353 -32.44 50.94 -34.22
CA ARG A 353 -31.39 51.59 -33.39
C ARG A 353 -31.44 53.14 -33.32
N LYS A 354 -30.92 53.70 -32.22
CA LYS A 354 -30.07 54.92 -32.18
C LYS A 354 -28.89 54.70 -31.21
N THR A 355 -27.86 55.55 -31.27
CA THR A 355 -26.51 55.31 -30.73
C THR A 355 -26.16 56.13 -29.48
N SER A 356 -25.34 55.54 -28.61
CA SER A 356 -24.61 56.17 -27.49
C SER A 356 -23.15 55.61 -27.45
N PRO A 357 -22.20 56.20 -26.70
CA PRO A 357 -20.76 56.10 -27.02
C PRO A 357 -20.01 54.89 -26.41
N SER A 358 -18.74 54.77 -26.81
CA SER A 358 -17.82 53.64 -26.61
C SER A 358 -17.27 53.45 -25.20
N THR A 359 -17.17 52.18 -24.78
CA THR A 359 -16.53 51.72 -23.53
C THR A 359 -15.00 51.87 -23.49
N LEU A 360 -14.34 51.93 -24.65
CA LEU A 360 -12.88 51.90 -24.82
C LEU A 360 -12.08 52.95 -24.02
N HIS A 361 -12.70 54.03 -23.54
CA HIS A 361 -11.99 55.05 -22.78
C HIS A 361 -11.77 54.66 -21.30
N LEU A 362 -12.62 53.78 -20.74
CA LEU A 362 -12.55 53.40 -19.32
C LEU A 362 -11.48 52.33 -19.06
N GLU A 363 -11.37 51.35 -19.95
CA GLU A 363 -10.32 50.31 -19.88
C GLU A 363 -8.90 50.91 -20.03
N SER A 364 -8.76 51.99 -20.80
CA SER A 364 -7.49 52.71 -20.94
C SER A 364 -6.99 53.29 -19.60
N LEU A 365 -7.89 53.94 -18.85
CA LEU A 365 -7.55 54.54 -17.54
C LEU A 365 -7.27 53.47 -16.47
N LEU A 366 -7.96 52.33 -16.52
CA LEU A 366 -7.72 51.20 -15.63
C LEU A 366 -6.42 50.44 -15.96
N ARG A 367 -5.97 50.46 -17.23
CA ARG A 367 -4.64 49.96 -17.62
C ARG A 367 -3.50 50.85 -17.13
N GLU A 368 -3.63 52.18 -17.21
CA GLU A 368 -2.63 53.10 -16.63
C GLU A 368 -2.49 52.93 -15.11
N ALA A 369 -3.61 52.76 -14.40
CA ALA A 369 -3.64 52.51 -12.95
C ALA A 369 -3.00 51.17 -12.54
N THR A 370 -3.03 50.15 -13.41
CA THR A 370 -2.41 48.85 -13.14
C THR A 370 -0.94 48.79 -13.57
N TYR A 371 -0.53 49.51 -14.62
CA TYR A 371 0.89 49.62 -15.01
C TYR A 371 1.73 50.32 -13.93
N ALA A 372 1.17 51.33 -13.26
CA ALA A 372 1.77 52.00 -12.10
C ALA A 372 1.97 51.08 -10.87
N ARG A 373 1.37 49.88 -10.85
CA ARG A 373 1.40 48.93 -9.72
C ARG A 373 2.59 47.96 -9.75
N SER A 374 3.46 48.08 -10.76
CA SER A 374 4.61 47.18 -11.01
C SER A 374 5.98 47.78 -10.68
N GLN A 375 6.09 49.09 -10.43
CA GLN A 375 7.35 49.68 -9.99
C GLN A 375 7.56 49.51 -8.48
N GLN A 376 8.66 48.83 -8.12
CA GLN A 376 9.21 48.89 -6.78
C GLN A 376 9.43 50.34 -6.36
N TRP A 377 8.96 50.73 -5.17
CA TRP A 377 9.34 52.00 -4.57
C TRP A 377 10.80 51.95 -4.11
N LEU A 378 11.71 52.28 -5.04
CA LEU A 378 13.15 52.39 -4.79
C LEU A 378 13.45 53.47 -3.74
N HIS A 379 13.51 53.07 -2.47
CA HIS A 379 13.84 53.96 -1.35
C HIS A 379 15.32 53.91 -0.97
N GLY A 380 16.15 54.24 -1.96
CA GLY A 380 17.57 54.52 -1.74
C GLY A 380 17.82 55.95 -1.25
N ARG A 381 17.74 56.22 0.06
CA ARG A 381 18.58 57.25 0.71
C ARG A 381 18.64 57.16 2.23
N ARG A 382 19.82 57.49 2.76
CA ARG A 382 20.13 57.54 4.20
C ARG A 382 19.54 58.80 4.82
N HIS A 383 18.96 58.68 6.01
CA HIS A 383 18.97 59.72 7.03
C HIS A 383 19.79 59.26 8.22
N ALA A 384 20.43 60.20 8.93
CA ALA A 384 21.44 59.91 9.93
C ALA A 384 21.16 60.65 11.25
N SER A 385 21.53 59.99 12.35
CA SER A 385 21.91 60.60 13.63
C SER A 385 20.85 61.41 14.40
N SER A 386 20.27 60.73 15.40
CA SER A 386 20.23 61.16 16.81
C SER A 386 19.75 62.57 17.20
N THR A 387 18.68 62.62 18.01
CA THR A 387 18.58 63.47 19.21
C THR A 387 17.77 62.77 20.29
N THR A 388 18.07 63.06 21.57
CA THR A 388 17.34 62.52 22.72
C THR A 388 16.32 63.52 23.27
N ALA A 389 15.08 63.04 23.44
CA ALA A 389 14.06 63.53 24.38
C ALA A 389 13.34 64.88 24.12
N THR A 390 12.16 64.95 24.75
CA THR A 390 11.25 66.09 24.99
C THR A 390 10.43 66.71 23.85
N GLU A 391 9.11 66.74 24.11
CA GLU A 391 8.05 67.65 23.61
C GLU A 391 7.62 67.62 22.12
N THR A 392 6.40 67.10 21.92
CA THR A 392 5.49 67.26 20.76
C THR A 392 6.06 67.05 19.35
N ASP A 393 5.75 65.89 18.77
CA ASP A 393 5.96 65.58 17.35
C ASP A 393 5.11 66.51 16.45
N PRO A 394 5.73 67.34 15.58
CA PRO A 394 5.01 68.31 14.72
C PRO A 394 4.36 67.68 13.48
N ASP A 395 4.58 66.39 13.20
CA ASP A 395 3.92 65.65 12.12
C ASP A 395 2.74 64.80 12.60
N ALA A 396 2.53 64.67 13.92
CA ALA A 396 1.41 63.94 14.51
C ALA A 396 0.04 64.44 14.00
N GLU A 397 -0.20 65.76 13.93
CA GLU A 397 -1.46 66.31 13.39
C GLU A 397 -1.70 65.92 11.91
N LYS A 398 -0.63 65.78 11.10
CA LYS A 398 -0.74 65.38 9.69
C LYS A 398 -0.99 63.89 9.57
N ARG A 399 -0.28 63.08 10.34
CA ARG A 399 -0.45 61.63 10.44
C ARG A 399 -1.88 61.29 10.88
N ASP A 400 -2.41 61.97 11.89
CA ASP A 400 -3.77 61.78 12.38
C ASP A 400 -4.82 62.21 11.36
N ALA A 401 -4.57 63.31 10.61
CA ALA A 401 -5.42 63.72 9.50
C ALA A 401 -5.42 62.72 8.32
N ILE A 402 -4.28 62.06 8.06
CA ILE A 402 -4.16 60.99 7.05
C ILE A 402 -4.94 59.75 7.49
N TYR A 403 -4.77 59.28 8.73
CA TYR A 403 -5.56 58.16 9.24
C TYR A 403 -7.06 58.48 9.30
N ALA A 404 -7.46 59.71 9.65
CA ALA A 404 -8.87 60.13 9.57
C ALA A 404 -9.43 60.18 8.14
N LEU A 405 -8.59 60.41 7.12
CA LEU A 405 -8.98 60.28 5.71
C LEU A 405 -9.13 58.80 5.30
N VAL A 406 -8.24 57.92 5.77
CA VAL A 406 -8.33 56.46 5.57
C VAL A 406 -9.58 55.88 6.23
N ASP A 407 -9.90 56.30 7.46
CA ASP A 407 -11.13 55.94 8.16
C ASP A 407 -12.37 56.34 7.32
N LYS A 408 -12.38 57.54 6.75
CA LYS A 408 -13.50 58.05 5.93
C LYS A 408 -13.64 57.38 4.56
N ILE A 409 -12.55 57.00 3.91
CA ILE A 409 -12.58 56.17 2.68
C ILE A 409 -13.16 54.80 3.01
N ASN A 410 -12.74 54.21 4.13
CA ASN A 410 -13.25 52.93 4.63
C ASN A 410 -14.74 52.94 5.01
N GLU A 411 -15.26 54.09 5.45
CA GLU A 411 -16.68 54.32 5.73
C GLU A 411 -17.51 54.44 4.43
N THR A 412 -17.05 55.26 3.47
CA THR A 412 -17.74 55.44 2.17
C THR A 412 -17.69 54.18 1.28
N ASP A 413 -16.65 53.36 1.37
CA ASP A 413 -16.59 52.00 0.80
C ASP A 413 -17.77 51.12 1.29
N LEU A 414 -18.16 51.25 2.56
CA LEU A 414 -19.22 50.45 3.16
C LEU A 414 -20.61 50.97 2.80
N GLU A 415 -20.83 52.29 2.81
CA GLU A 415 -22.07 52.90 2.32
C GLU A 415 -22.35 52.51 0.85
N LEU A 416 -21.30 52.54 0.00
CA LEU A 416 -21.41 52.13 -1.39
C LEU A 416 -21.73 50.64 -1.52
N ALA A 417 -21.10 49.78 -0.71
CA ALA A 417 -21.37 48.35 -0.71
C ALA A 417 -22.81 48.00 -0.25
N GLU A 418 -23.37 48.73 0.71
CA GLU A 418 -24.78 48.59 1.12
C GLU A 418 -25.73 49.05 0.01
N LEU A 419 -25.49 50.21 -0.60
CA LEU A 419 -26.30 50.70 -1.73
C LEU A 419 -26.25 49.76 -2.95
N MET A 420 -25.10 49.15 -3.23
CA MET A 420 -24.98 48.14 -4.29
C MET A 420 -25.69 46.83 -3.92
N HIS A 421 -25.80 46.48 -2.64
CA HIS A 421 -26.59 45.35 -2.16
C HIS A 421 -28.10 45.60 -2.30
N GLU A 422 -28.60 46.78 -1.90
CA GLU A 422 -30.03 47.11 -2.01
C GLU A 422 -30.52 47.16 -3.46
N LEU A 423 -29.62 47.39 -4.42
CA LEU A 423 -29.89 47.43 -5.86
C LEU A 423 -29.60 46.11 -6.60
N ASP A 424 -29.14 45.06 -5.91
CA ASP A 424 -28.73 43.76 -6.46
C ASP A 424 -27.64 43.83 -7.55
N LEU A 425 -26.75 44.83 -7.47
CA LEU A 425 -25.70 45.10 -8.46
C LEU A 425 -24.34 44.46 -8.14
N LEU A 426 -24.20 43.81 -6.97
CA LEU A 426 -22.92 43.30 -6.47
C LEU A 426 -22.30 42.21 -7.36
N ASN A 427 -23.10 41.29 -7.91
CA ASN A 427 -22.59 40.18 -8.71
C ASN A 427 -22.00 40.64 -10.06
N ASP A 428 -22.53 41.72 -10.64
CA ASP A 428 -22.06 42.26 -11.92
C ASP A 428 -20.87 43.24 -11.75
N HIS A 429 -20.73 43.86 -10.57
CA HIS A 429 -19.83 45.00 -10.34
C HIS A 429 -18.93 44.84 -9.09
N GLU A 430 -18.68 43.62 -8.61
CA GLU A 430 -17.86 43.29 -7.42
C GLU A 430 -16.52 44.06 -7.35
N LYS A 431 -15.86 44.25 -8.49
CA LYS A 431 -14.57 44.97 -8.63
C LYS A 431 -14.65 46.49 -8.42
N ALA A 432 -15.83 47.07 -8.22
CA ALA A 432 -15.99 48.48 -7.86
C ALA A 432 -15.72 48.77 -6.38
N LEU A 433 -15.70 47.73 -5.53
CA LEU A 433 -15.49 47.83 -4.09
C LEU A 433 -14.06 47.38 -3.71
N ASN A 434 -13.40 48.13 -2.83
CA ASN A 434 -12.04 47.81 -2.39
C ASN A 434 -12.06 46.75 -1.26
N LEU A 435 -12.44 45.52 -1.64
CA LEU A 435 -12.60 44.35 -0.75
C LEU A 435 -11.32 43.53 -0.58
N GLU A 436 -10.51 43.43 -1.64
CA GLU A 436 -9.22 42.73 -1.67
C GLU A 436 -8.01 43.69 -1.69
N GLY A 437 -8.22 44.95 -1.30
CA GLY A 437 -7.17 45.95 -1.21
C GLY A 437 -6.16 45.65 -0.09
N LEU A 438 -4.89 46.04 -0.32
CA LEU A 438 -3.90 46.14 0.76
C LEU A 438 -4.48 47.00 1.90
N ASP A 439 -4.35 46.54 3.14
CA ASP A 439 -4.79 47.33 4.30
C ASP A 439 -3.93 48.61 4.35
N PHE A 440 -4.57 49.76 4.10
CA PHE A 440 -3.88 51.04 3.98
C PHE A 440 -3.06 51.38 5.24
N ASP A 441 -3.49 50.89 6.40
CA ASP A 441 -2.76 51.06 7.65
C ASP A 441 -1.40 50.36 7.65
N TYR A 442 -1.24 49.22 6.97
CA TYR A 442 0.06 48.56 6.82
C TYR A 442 0.97 49.36 5.88
N ALA A 443 0.48 49.80 4.72
CA ALA A 443 1.27 50.59 3.78
C ALA A 443 1.68 51.97 4.35
N LEU A 444 0.81 52.59 5.15
CA LEU A 444 1.07 53.90 5.78
C LEU A 444 1.89 53.79 7.07
N SER A 445 1.72 52.73 7.88
CA SER A 445 2.55 52.57 9.09
C SER A 445 4.03 52.35 8.77
N GLN A 446 4.34 51.69 7.64
CA GLN A 446 5.71 51.54 7.13
C GLN A 446 6.36 52.86 6.67
N THR A 447 5.59 53.93 6.44
CA THR A 447 6.08 55.20 5.86
C THR A 447 5.86 56.44 6.74
N ILE A 448 4.83 56.46 7.57
CA ILE A 448 4.43 57.58 8.46
C ILE A 448 4.34 57.13 9.93
N GLY A 449 4.51 55.83 10.20
CA GLY A 449 4.45 55.25 11.54
C GLY A 449 3.03 54.97 12.04
N HIS A 450 2.93 53.98 12.94
CA HIS A 450 1.69 53.58 13.60
C HIS A 450 0.96 54.73 14.30
N ARG A 451 -0.38 54.63 14.38
CA ARG A 451 -1.29 55.64 14.96
C ARG A 451 -1.06 55.81 16.46
N ASP A 452 -0.90 54.72 17.19
CA ASP A 452 -0.73 54.72 18.65
C ASP A 452 0.30 53.64 19.05
N GLU A 453 0.98 53.78 20.20
CA GLU A 453 1.96 52.75 20.61
C GLU A 453 1.31 51.37 20.74
N GLU A 454 0.05 51.29 21.21
CA GLU A 454 -0.72 50.04 21.27
C GLU A 454 -0.89 49.35 19.90
N THR A 455 -1.02 50.12 18.80
CA THR A 455 -1.13 49.54 17.44
C THR A 455 0.21 48.95 16.95
N LEU A 456 1.33 49.54 17.36
CA LEU A 456 2.67 49.01 17.11
C LEU A 456 2.92 47.74 17.96
N ASP A 457 2.52 47.80 19.24
CA ASP A 457 2.59 46.72 20.22
C ASP A 457 1.74 45.50 19.77
N ALA A 458 0.57 45.73 19.17
CA ALA A 458 -0.29 44.70 18.59
C ALA A 458 0.35 44.04 17.36
N ARG A 459 0.88 44.82 16.40
CA ARG A 459 1.50 44.27 15.18
C ARG A 459 2.73 43.40 15.48
N VAL A 460 3.52 43.79 16.49
CA VAL A 460 4.69 42.99 16.95
C VAL A 460 4.28 41.68 17.63
N ARG A 461 3.15 41.65 18.35
CA ARG A 461 2.58 40.39 18.90
C ARG A 461 2.05 39.50 17.80
N GLU A 462 1.31 40.05 16.83
CA GLU A 462 0.76 39.33 15.68
C GLU A 462 1.87 38.62 14.89
N ALA A 463 2.96 39.33 14.55
CA ALA A 463 4.10 38.74 13.86
C ALA A 463 4.82 37.64 14.69
N ARG A 464 4.86 37.76 16.02
CA ARG A 464 5.39 36.70 16.91
C ARG A 464 4.46 35.48 16.97
N GLN A 465 3.15 35.66 16.86
CA GLN A 465 2.15 34.60 16.87
C GLN A 465 2.08 33.86 15.52
N GLU A 466 2.21 34.57 14.42
CA GLU A 466 2.13 34.04 13.05
C GLU A 466 3.40 33.27 12.64
N PHE A 467 4.59 33.80 12.95
CA PHE A 467 5.88 33.24 12.50
C PHE A 467 6.73 32.60 13.62
N GLY A 468 6.34 32.76 14.90
CA GLY A 468 7.04 32.15 16.03
C GLY A 468 8.45 32.71 16.23
N GLU A 469 9.45 31.81 16.23
CA GLU A 469 10.86 32.15 16.47
C GLU A 469 11.64 32.58 15.22
N TYR A 470 11.09 32.35 14.02
CA TYR A 470 11.77 32.57 12.74
C TYR A 470 10.99 33.56 11.89
N LEU A 471 11.52 34.77 11.67
CA LEU A 471 10.83 35.79 10.87
C LEU A 471 11.34 35.82 9.42
N PRO A 472 10.48 36.12 8.44
CA PRO A 472 10.91 36.56 7.11
C PRO A 472 11.73 37.86 7.19
N GLU A 473 12.78 37.95 6.39
CA GLU A 473 13.64 39.14 6.35
C GLU A 473 12.87 40.36 5.79
N GLY A 474 12.94 41.49 6.48
CA GLY A 474 12.21 42.72 6.12
C GLY A 474 10.72 42.78 6.51
N LEU A 475 10.15 41.79 7.22
CA LEU A 475 8.73 41.79 7.61
C LEU A 475 8.34 42.93 8.57
N LEU A 476 9.28 43.36 9.42
CA LEU A 476 9.11 44.40 10.44
C LEU A 476 10.07 45.57 10.16
N ASN A 477 9.63 46.81 10.36
CA ASN A 477 10.52 47.98 10.29
C ASN A 477 11.43 48.12 11.52
N ASP A 478 12.37 49.06 11.48
CA ASP A 478 13.33 49.31 12.57
C ASP A 478 12.67 49.52 13.94
N ARG A 479 11.49 50.17 14.01
CA ARG A 479 10.81 50.51 15.27
C ARG A 479 10.03 49.31 15.82
N GLU A 480 9.37 48.56 14.95
CA GLU A 480 8.76 47.26 15.27
C GLU A 480 9.82 46.24 15.69
N THR A 481 10.94 46.15 14.97
CA THR A 481 12.05 45.24 15.25
C THR A 481 12.73 45.57 16.57
N GLN A 482 12.89 46.85 16.91
CA GLN A 482 13.36 47.28 18.23
C GLN A 482 12.41 46.88 19.36
N LEU A 483 11.09 46.92 19.14
CA LEU A 483 10.11 46.46 20.12
C LEU A 483 10.10 44.93 20.22
N TYR A 484 10.09 44.21 19.09
CA TYR A 484 10.19 42.76 19.04
C TYR A 484 11.44 42.29 19.80
N THR A 485 12.60 42.91 19.53
CA THR A 485 13.86 42.60 20.22
C THR A 485 13.79 42.85 21.71
N ARG A 486 13.06 43.90 22.15
CA ARG A 486 12.84 44.21 23.57
C ARG A 486 11.90 43.23 24.28
N LEU A 487 10.90 42.71 23.57
CA LEU A 487 9.87 41.81 24.13
C LEU A 487 10.25 40.32 24.04
N TYR A 488 10.97 39.93 22.99
CA TYR A 488 11.18 38.52 22.60
C TYR A 488 12.64 38.13 22.30
N GLY A 489 13.57 39.09 22.27
CA GLY A 489 14.96 38.87 21.86
C GLY A 489 15.18 39.06 20.35
N GLU A 490 16.44 39.03 19.93
CA GLU A 490 16.81 39.26 18.52
C GLU A 490 16.12 38.25 17.59
N PRO A 491 15.41 38.69 16.53
CA PRO A 491 14.70 37.79 15.63
C PRO A 491 15.67 36.95 14.79
N ILE A 492 15.36 35.66 14.62
CA ILE A 492 16.12 34.76 13.75
C ILE A 492 15.51 34.85 12.35
N TYR A 493 16.27 35.33 11.36
CA TYR A 493 15.78 35.42 9.99
C TYR A 493 16.02 34.11 9.21
N LEU A 494 15.02 33.68 8.44
CA LEU A 494 15.12 32.53 7.55
C LEU A 494 15.84 32.92 6.24
N SER A 495 17.03 32.38 6.01
CA SER A 495 17.75 32.54 4.74
C SER A 495 17.05 31.75 3.63
N GLN A 496 16.75 32.43 2.52
CA GLN A 496 15.88 31.98 1.43
C GLN A 496 16.31 30.65 0.75
N GLU A 497 17.57 30.23 0.91
CA GLU A 497 18.07 28.93 0.48
C GLU A 497 17.38 27.72 1.16
N SER A 498 16.70 27.91 2.29
CA SER A 498 16.07 26.82 3.06
C SER A 498 14.68 26.39 2.58
N GLU A 499 14.00 27.18 1.72
CA GLU A 499 12.64 26.83 1.25
C GLU A 499 12.62 25.83 0.08
N LEU A 500 13.74 25.69 -0.63
CA LEU A 500 13.86 24.85 -1.84
C LEU A 500 13.78 23.33 -1.57
N ASP A 501 13.80 22.89 -0.31
CA ASP A 501 13.87 21.46 0.06
C ASP A 501 12.49 20.88 0.51
N LEU A 502 11.40 21.66 0.42
CA LEU A 502 10.06 21.25 0.93
C LEU A 502 8.84 21.50 0.02
N VAL A 503 8.96 22.15 -1.14
CA VAL A 503 7.83 22.37 -2.07
C VAL A 503 8.18 21.96 -3.52
N GLU A 504 8.04 20.67 -3.83
CA GLU A 504 7.84 20.19 -5.21
C GLU A 504 6.33 20.10 -5.50
N GLU A 505 5.70 21.17 -5.99
CA GLU A 505 4.42 21.09 -6.72
C GLU A 505 4.55 21.79 -8.09
N GLU A 506 4.29 20.98 -9.13
CA GLU A 506 3.91 21.28 -10.51
C GLU A 506 4.26 22.66 -11.12
N ILE A 507 5.42 22.72 -11.78
CA ILE A 507 5.63 23.58 -12.97
C ILE A 507 5.72 22.65 -14.19
N ASP A 508 4.84 22.88 -15.17
CA ASP A 508 4.78 22.15 -16.44
C ASP A 508 5.88 22.66 -17.39
N PRO A 509 6.85 21.84 -17.82
CA PRO A 509 8.11 22.34 -18.40
C PRO A 509 8.02 22.80 -19.86
N ASP A 510 6.96 22.42 -20.59
CA ASP A 510 6.89 22.57 -22.06
C ASP A 510 6.23 23.89 -22.51
N LYS A 511 6.65 25.02 -21.92
CA LYS A 511 6.28 26.37 -22.39
C LYS A 511 7.50 27.22 -22.72
N LEU A 512 7.62 27.62 -23.99
CA LEU A 512 8.79 28.30 -24.53
C LEU A 512 8.48 29.79 -24.74
N TYR A 513 9.10 30.65 -23.94
CA TYR A 513 8.92 32.10 -23.99
C TYR A 513 10.05 32.77 -24.79
N ARG A 514 9.73 33.89 -25.43
CA ARG A 514 10.70 34.79 -26.09
C ARG A 514 10.64 36.17 -25.46
N GLU A 515 11.80 36.77 -25.22
CA GLU A 515 11.92 38.16 -24.77
C GLU A 515 11.45 39.12 -25.87
N ASP A 516 10.53 40.04 -25.53
CA ASP A 516 9.87 40.93 -26.50
C ASP A 516 10.72 42.14 -26.93
N GLY A 517 11.84 42.38 -26.24
CA GLY A 517 12.74 43.51 -26.48
C GLY A 517 12.43 44.79 -25.68
N GLU A 518 11.33 44.83 -24.93
CA GLU A 518 11.02 45.88 -23.95
C GLU A 518 11.03 45.35 -22.49
N GLY A 519 11.46 44.10 -22.29
CA GLY A 519 11.70 43.47 -20.99
C GLY A 519 10.56 42.56 -20.52
N GLY A 520 9.58 42.26 -21.39
CA GLY A 520 8.56 41.24 -21.17
C GLY A 520 8.88 39.92 -21.90
N TRP A 521 8.01 38.94 -21.68
CA TRP A 521 8.13 37.59 -22.23
C TRP A 521 6.83 37.17 -22.91
N GLU A 522 6.88 36.89 -24.21
CA GLU A 522 5.75 36.40 -25.01
C GLU A 522 5.80 34.88 -25.16
N GLU A 523 4.65 34.21 -25.01
CA GLU A 523 4.53 32.74 -25.11
C GLU A 523 4.48 32.29 -26.58
N VAL A 524 5.45 31.50 -27.03
CA VAL A 524 5.55 31.08 -28.42
C VAL A 524 4.77 29.79 -28.65
N ALA A 525 3.58 29.90 -29.25
CA ALA A 525 2.82 28.74 -29.69
C ALA A 525 3.56 27.98 -30.81
N MET A 526 3.64 26.65 -30.72
CA MET A 526 4.19 25.80 -31.78
C MET A 526 3.07 25.31 -32.71
N ASP A 527 3.19 25.61 -34.01
CA ASP A 527 2.35 25.04 -35.06
C ASP A 527 2.78 23.60 -35.39
N GLU A 528 1.85 22.65 -35.38
CA GLU A 528 2.08 21.31 -35.93
C GLU A 528 2.07 21.33 -37.46
N SER A 529 3.25 21.33 -38.11
CA SER A 529 3.62 20.38 -39.19
C SER A 529 4.72 20.89 -40.15
N ALA A 530 5.79 20.11 -40.31
CA ALA A 530 6.45 19.82 -41.59
C ALA A 530 7.52 18.72 -41.41
N THR A 531 7.66 17.84 -42.41
CA THR A 531 8.76 16.87 -42.51
C THR A 531 10.09 17.54 -42.88
N HIS A 532 11.22 17.03 -42.36
CA HIS A 532 12.33 16.55 -43.21
C HIS A 532 13.37 15.73 -42.42
N ASP A 533 14.34 15.16 -43.13
CA ASP A 533 15.08 13.93 -42.80
C ASP A 533 16.29 14.12 -41.86
N GLU A 534 16.69 13.02 -41.18
CA GLU A 534 17.91 12.94 -40.35
C GLU A 534 19.21 13.04 -41.16
N PRO A 535 20.26 13.65 -40.57
CA PRO A 535 21.59 13.02 -40.55
C PRO A 535 22.02 12.63 -39.12
N PRO A 536 22.97 11.68 -38.96
CA PRO A 536 23.22 11.02 -37.68
C PRO A 536 24.10 11.82 -36.70
N LEU A 537 23.94 11.49 -35.42
CA LEU A 537 24.77 11.96 -34.30
C LEU A 537 26.26 11.71 -34.52
N VAL A 538 27.04 12.78 -34.57
CA VAL A 538 28.48 12.79 -34.31
C VAL A 538 28.69 13.42 -32.93
N TYR A 539 29.45 12.74 -32.07
CA TYR A 539 29.89 13.30 -30.79
C TYR A 539 31.12 14.18 -31.01
N ASP A 540 30.92 15.48 -31.22
CA ASP A 540 31.97 16.46 -30.98
C ASP A 540 31.97 16.89 -29.50
N MET A 541 33.16 16.99 -28.92
CA MET A 541 33.36 17.44 -27.54
C MET A 541 33.57 18.95 -27.51
N GLU A 542 32.56 19.70 -27.05
CA GLU A 542 32.76 21.08 -26.61
C GLU A 542 32.90 21.15 -25.07
N ALA A 543 33.78 22.04 -24.61
CA ALA A 543 34.17 22.14 -23.20
C ALA A 543 33.05 22.75 -22.33
N PRO A 544 32.98 22.39 -21.03
CA PRO A 544 32.00 22.99 -20.12
C PRO A 544 32.22 24.52 -19.98
N PRO A 545 31.14 25.30 -19.75
CA PRO A 545 31.23 26.75 -19.64
C PRO A 545 32.11 27.18 -18.45
N SER A 546 32.89 28.25 -18.66
CA SER A 546 33.78 28.81 -17.64
C SER A 546 32.99 29.42 -16.48
N VAL A 547 33.16 28.88 -15.27
CA VAL A 547 32.66 29.48 -14.03
C VAL A 547 33.46 30.75 -13.73
N GLU A 548 32.78 31.88 -13.48
CA GLU A 548 33.45 33.11 -13.06
C GLU A 548 34.05 32.95 -11.64
N GLU A 549 35.35 33.22 -11.49
CA GLU A 549 36.01 33.18 -10.17
C GLU A 549 35.46 34.30 -9.27
N THR A 550 34.89 33.92 -8.12
CA THR A 550 34.52 34.89 -7.09
C THR A 550 35.76 35.56 -6.49
N ILE A 551 35.62 36.79 -5.99
CA ILE A 551 36.70 37.57 -5.36
C ILE A 551 37.37 36.81 -4.19
N ALA A 552 36.65 35.90 -3.53
CA ALA A 552 37.20 35.01 -2.51
C ALA A 552 38.18 33.97 -3.07
N MET A 553 37.88 33.38 -4.23
CA MET A 553 38.76 32.42 -4.91
C MET A 553 40.06 33.09 -5.35
N GLN A 554 39.97 34.27 -5.99
CA GLN A 554 41.12 35.06 -6.42
C GLN A 554 42.06 35.39 -5.24
N ARG A 555 41.53 35.91 -4.13
CA ARG A 555 42.33 36.19 -2.93
C ARG A 555 42.98 34.95 -2.32
N THR A 556 42.28 33.81 -2.36
CA THR A 556 42.83 32.54 -1.83
C THR A 556 43.99 32.07 -2.71
N ARG A 557 43.88 32.21 -4.03
CA ARG A 557 44.93 31.95 -5.01
C ARG A 557 46.15 32.85 -4.85
N GLU A 558 45.96 34.18 -4.74
CA GLU A 558 47.05 35.13 -4.49
C GLU A 558 47.86 34.78 -3.23
N VAL A 559 47.17 34.37 -2.16
CA VAL A 559 47.81 33.94 -0.90
C VAL A 559 48.56 32.62 -1.06
N ALA A 560 48.04 31.67 -1.84
CA ALA A 560 48.74 30.41 -2.12
C ALA A 560 49.99 30.62 -3.00
N GLU A 561 49.88 31.40 -4.07
CA GLU A 561 51.01 31.75 -4.95
C GLU A 561 52.11 32.50 -4.17
N GLN A 562 51.76 33.43 -3.27
CA GLN A 562 52.72 34.11 -2.38
C GLN A 562 53.42 33.17 -1.38
N LEU A 563 52.81 32.03 -1.05
CA LEU A 563 53.39 30.99 -0.18
C LEU A 563 54.09 29.86 -0.97
N GLY A 564 54.11 29.94 -2.30
CA GLY A 564 54.70 28.91 -3.17
C GLY A 564 53.89 27.61 -3.26
N GLY A 565 52.58 27.66 -2.99
CA GLY A 565 51.66 26.53 -3.07
C GLY A 565 50.70 26.64 -4.26
N GLU A 566 50.54 25.55 -5.01
CA GLU A 566 49.50 25.45 -6.05
C GLU A 566 48.14 25.07 -5.45
N ILE A 567 47.08 25.78 -5.82
CA ILE A 567 45.69 25.37 -5.51
C ILE A 567 45.22 24.38 -6.57
N MET A 568 45.34 23.09 -6.27
CA MET A 568 44.66 22.06 -7.06
C MET A 568 43.15 22.10 -6.80
N LEU A 569 42.38 22.50 -7.81
CA LEU A 569 40.93 22.27 -7.84
C LEU A 569 40.68 20.76 -7.98
N GLU A 570 40.14 20.12 -6.94
CA GLU A 570 39.93 18.65 -6.86
C GLU A 570 39.14 18.02 -8.02
N GLN A 571 38.47 18.82 -8.87
CA GLN A 571 37.74 18.31 -10.03
C GLN A 571 38.67 17.80 -11.15
N PHE A 572 39.90 18.31 -11.26
CA PHE A 572 40.82 17.94 -12.36
C PHE A 572 41.65 16.67 -12.11
N GLU A 573 41.54 16.02 -10.94
CA GLU A 573 42.14 14.69 -10.72
C GLU A 573 41.43 13.57 -11.50
N GLU A 574 40.14 13.69 -11.82
CA GLU A 574 39.37 12.61 -12.47
C GLU A 574 39.44 12.62 -14.01
N GLU A 575 39.89 13.70 -14.66
CA GLU A 575 40.06 13.77 -16.13
C GLU A 575 41.48 13.44 -16.63
N ALA A 576 42.52 13.72 -15.82
CA ALA A 576 43.92 13.50 -16.23
C ALA A 576 44.34 12.02 -16.28
N ALA A 577 43.51 11.10 -15.75
CA ALA A 577 43.79 9.67 -15.68
C ALA A 577 43.12 8.90 -16.82
N ALA A 578 43.63 9.08 -18.05
CA ALA A 578 43.24 8.32 -19.25
C ALA A 578 43.80 6.88 -19.21
N ASP A 579 43.45 6.15 -18.16
CA ASP A 579 44.10 4.89 -17.77
C ASP A 579 43.22 3.66 -18.02
N SER A 580 43.89 2.53 -18.23
CA SER A 580 43.29 1.24 -18.59
C SER A 580 42.26 0.72 -17.56
N ALA A 581 41.40 -0.21 -18.01
CA ALA A 581 40.23 -0.73 -17.28
C ALA A 581 40.47 -0.86 -15.76
N PRO A 582 39.63 -0.22 -14.91
CA PRO A 582 39.99 0.06 -13.53
C PRO A 582 40.17 -1.23 -12.72
N LYS A 583 41.43 -1.59 -12.44
CA LYS A 583 41.80 -2.68 -11.53
C LYS A 583 41.10 -2.47 -10.18
N PHE A 584 40.09 -3.31 -9.93
CA PHE A 584 39.41 -3.50 -8.66
C PHE A 584 40.15 -4.54 -7.83
N HIS A 585 39.94 -4.59 -6.52
CA HIS A 585 40.43 -5.70 -5.71
C HIS A 585 39.71 -7.02 -6.12
N PRO A 586 40.36 -8.21 -6.06
CA PRO A 586 39.74 -9.46 -6.50
C PRO A 586 38.48 -9.77 -5.70
N LEU A 587 38.52 -9.60 -4.37
CA LEU A 587 37.35 -9.76 -3.49
C LEU A 587 36.21 -8.79 -3.83
N THR A 588 36.50 -7.57 -4.31
CA THR A 588 35.46 -6.63 -4.79
C THR A 588 34.83 -7.16 -6.09
N THR A 589 35.64 -7.67 -7.01
CA THR A 589 35.17 -8.20 -8.31
C THR A 589 34.31 -9.44 -8.12
N MET A 590 34.79 -10.40 -7.33
CA MET A 590 34.06 -11.61 -6.94
C MET A 590 32.78 -11.28 -6.15
N GLY A 591 32.83 -10.27 -5.28
CA GLY A 591 31.72 -9.83 -4.46
C GLY A 591 30.59 -9.10 -5.20
N LYS A 592 30.74 -8.76 -6.50
CA LYS A 592 29.72 -8.01 -7.25
C LYS A 592 28.43 -8.79 -7.46
N PHE A 593 27.31 -8.20 -7.05
CA PHE A 593 25.96 -8.66 -7.38
C PHE A 593 25.54 -8.09 -8.74
N SER A 594 26.18 -8.59 -9.79
CA SER A 594 25.76 -8.37 -11.17
C SER A 594 26.06 -9.58 -12.04
N THR A 595 25.34 -9.70 -13.15
CA THR A 595 25.81 -10.39 -14.35
C THR A 595 27.04 -9.67 -14.92
N ASP A 596 27.74 -10.32 -15.86
CA ASP A 596 28.71 -9.67 -16.72
C ASP A 596 28.36 -10.01 -18.19
N PRO A 597 27.99 -9.02 -19.04
CA PRO A 597 27.80 -7.61 -18.72
C PRO A 597 26.68 -7.37 -17.69
N SER A 598 26.75 -6.26 -16.94
CA SER A 598 25.79 -5.95 -15.86
C SER A 598 24.38 -5.57 -16.35
N THR A 599 24.20 -5.37 -17.65
CA THR A 599 22.89 -5.23 -18.30
C THR A 599 22.64 -6.46 -19.15
N ILE A 600 21.54 -7.17 -18.88
CA ILE A 600 21.18 -8.38 -19.62
C ILE A 600 20.62 -8.00 -20.99
N PHE A 601 21.33 -8.45 -22.04
CA PHE A 601 20.79 -8.54 -23.38
C PHE A 601 20.15 -9.92 -23.52
N ILE A 602 18.83 -9.98 -23.57
CA ILE A 602 18.12 -11.26 -23.66
C ILE A 602 18.46 -11.90 -25.02
N PRO A 603 18.85 -13.19 -25.07
CA PRO A 603 19.27 -13.84 -26.31
C PRO A 603 18.25 -13.70 -27.45
N LYS A 604 18.78 -13.59 -28.68
CA LYS A 604 17.95 -13.61 -29.88
C LYS A 604 17.51 -15.02 -30.20
N ASP A 605 18.42 -15.98 -30.13
CA ASP A 605 18.21 -17.28 -30.78
C ASP A 605 17.42 -18.24 -29.89
N SER A 606 17.64 -18.23 -28.57
CA SER A 606 16.91 -19.06 -27.59
C SER A 606 15.66 -18.43 -26.98
N VAL A 607 15.46 -17.10 -27.09
CA VAL A 607 14.36 -16.40 -26.40
C VAL A 607 13.61 -15.42 -27.31
N THR A 608 14.22 -14.29 -27.67
CA THR A 608 13.45 -13.16 -28.25
C THR A 608 13.06 -13.35 -29.71
N GLY A 609 13.82 -14.13 -30.48
CA GLY A 609 13.53 -14.56 -31.85
C GLY A 609 12.34 -15.51 -31.90
N PRO A 610 12.38 -16.67 -31.22
CA PRO A 610 11.24 -17.59 -31.15
C PRO A 610 9.94 -16.93 -30.67
N ILE A 611 9.99 -16.08 -29.63
CA ILE A 611 8.83 -15.29 -29.19
C ILE A 611 8.37 -14.33 -30.30
N SER A 612 9.28 -13.66 -31.03
CA SER A 612 8.90 -12.78 -32.13
C SER A 612 8.24 -13.51 -33.29
N VAL A 613 8.62 -14.77 -33.57
CA VAL A 613 7.94 -15.64 -34.55
C VAL A 613 6.53 -15.97 -34.06
N ILE A 614 6.38 -16.49 -32.83
CA ILE A 614 5.08 -16.86 -32.24
C ILE A 614 4.11 -15.66 -32.18
N LEU A 615 4.62 -14.45 -31.94
CA LEU A 615 3.80 -13.23 -31.93
C LEU A 615 3.52 -12.65 -33.32
N SER A 616 4.22 -13.09 -34.38
CA SER A 616 4.06 -12.54 -35.74
C SER A 616 2.76 -12.93 -36.43
N ASP A 617 2.17 -14.06 -36.05
CA ASP A 617 0.84 -14.52 -36.51
C ASP A 617 -0.32 -13.66 -35.96
N PHE A 618 -0.05 -12.72 -35.04
CA PHE A 618 -1.08 -12.00 -34.29
C PHE A 618 -0.97 -10.47 -34.44
N SER A 619 -2.12 -9.80 -34.31
CA SER A 619 -2.19 -8.33 -34.35
C SER A 619 -1.45 -7.73 -33.15
N ASN A 620 -0.35 -7.01 -33.43
CA ASN A 620 0.42 -6.26 -32.43
C ASN A 620 -0.44 -5.29 -31.60
N LYS A 621 -1.50 -4.73 -32.21
CA LYS A 621 -2.48 -3.90 -31.49
C LYS A 621 -3.25 -4.73 -30.46
N HIS A 622 -3.77 -5.90 -30.85
CA HIS A 622 -4.55 -6.74 -29.91
C HIS A 622 -3.67 -7.27 -28.77
N ILE A 623 -2.40 -7.60 -29.03
CA ILE A 623 -1.44 -7.96 -27.98
C ILE A 623 -1.26 -6.80 -26.98
N ALA A 624 -1.11 -5.55 -27.47
CA ALA A 624 -1.00 -4.37 -26.62
C ALA A 624 -2.30 -4.07 -25.84
N ASP A 625 -3.44 -4.03 -26.52
CA ASP A 625 -4.77 -3.79 -25.93
C ASP A 625 -5.09 -4.82 -24.82
N THR A 626 -4.76 -6.10 -25.04
CA THR A 626 -4.91 -7.16 -24.02
C THR A 626 -3.87 -7.01 -22.90
N ALA A 627 -2.61 -6.71 -23.19
CA ALA A 627 -1.59 -6.49 -22.17
C ALA A 627 -1.96 -5.33 -21.24
N HIS A 628 -2.46 -4.21 -21.78
CA HIS A 628 -2.92 -3.07 -21.00
C HIS A 628 -4.14 -3.44 -20.15
N ARG A 629 -5.10 -4.18 -20.71
CA ARG A 629 -6.28 -4.64 -19.96
C ARG A 629 -5.92 -5.55 -18.79
N THR A 630 -5.08 -6.54 -19.02
CA THR A 630 -4.76 -7.58 -18.02
C THR A 630 -3.70 -7.13 -17.00
N LEU A 631 -2.77 -6.24 -17.37
CA LEU A 631 -1.61 -5.87 -16.53
C LEU A 631 -1.63 -4.41 -16.03
N GLY A 632 -2.73 -3.68 -16.20
CA GLY A 632 -2.99 -2.41 -15.50
C GLY A 632 -2.65 -1.13 -16.27
N GLY A 633 -2.79 -1.11 -17.59
CA GLY A 633 -2.54 0.04 -18.46
C GLY A 633 -1.17 0.04 -19.14
N GLN A 634 -0.82 1.13 -19.80
CA GLN A 634 0.34 1.26 -20.69
C GLN A 634 1.68 0.83 -20.06
N TYR A 635 1.90 1.19 -18.79
CA TYR A 635 3.14 0.90 -18.06
C TYR A 635 3.17 -0.48 -17.39
N LEU A 636 2.16 -1.33 -17.66
CA LEU A 636 2.05 -2.71 -17.17
C LEU A 636 2.36 -2.88 -15.65
N PRO A 637 1.79 -2.05 -14.74
CA PRO A 637 2.16 -2.03 -13.32
C PRO A 637 1.93 -3.36 -12.58
N TYR A 638 1.12 -4.29 -13.11
CA TYR A 638 0.89 -5.62 -12.54
C TYR A 638 1.70 -6.74 -13.24
N SER A 639 2.63 -6.39 -14.14
CA SER A 639 3.62 -7.33 -14.70
C SER A 639 4.80 -7.54 -13.74
N THR A 640 5.95 -8.01 -14.24
CA THR A 640 7.23 -8.01 -13.50
C THR A 640 7.74 -6.59 -13.20
N THR A 641 7.38 -5.59 -14.03
CA THR A 641 7.75 -4.18 -13.87
C THR A 641 7.24 -3.62 -12.54
N THR A 642 8.14 -3.02 -11.74
CA THR A 642 7.77 -2.35 -10.48
C THR A 642 7.62 -0.84 -10.72
N PRO A 643 6.40 -0.28 -10.65
CA PRO A 643 6.16 1.11 -11.02
C PRO A 643 6.79 2.12 -10.03
N PRO A 644 7.19 3.32 -10.49
CA PRO A 644 7.62 4.42 -9.64
C PRO A 644 6.64 4.75 -8.50
N LEU A 645 7.17 5.10 -7.32
CA LEU A 645 6.38 5.40 -6.12
C LEU A 645 5.32 6.50 -6.30
N ARG A 646 5.54 7.46 -7.24
CA ARG A 646 4.60 8.54 -7.58
C ARG A 646 3.23 8.01 -8.05
N LEU A 647 3.19 6.87 -8.74
CA LEU A 647 1.96 6.27 -9.30
C LEU A 647 1.05 5.63 -8.24
N GLN A 648 1.56 5.39 -7.03
CA GLN A 648 0.82 4.77 -5.89
C GLN A 648 0.06 3.46 -6.23
N ALA A 649 0.45 2.76 -7.30
CA ALA A 649 -0.23 1.56 -7.78
C ALA A 649 -0.32 0.47 -6.69
N PRO A 650 -1.46 -0.26 -6.60
CA PRO A 650 -1.65 -1.25 -5.55
C PRO A 650 -0.67 -2.42 -5.71
N GLN A 651 -0.09 -2.84 -4.59
CA GLN A 651 0.78 -4.02 -4.56
C GLN A 651 -0.08 -5.29 -4.66
N GLN A 652 -0.24 -5.79 -5.88
CA GLN A 652 -0.98 -6.99 -6.26
C GLN A 652 -0.04 -8.06 -6.84
N PRO A 653 -0.43 -9.35 -6.82
CA PRO A 653 0.26 -10.40 -7.57
C PRO A 653 0.20 -10.15 -9.08
N ILE A 654 0.97 -10.92 -9.85
CA ILE A 654 0.90 -10.92 -11.32
C ILE A 654 -0.40 -11.66 -11.72
N PRO A 655 -1.34 -11.05 -12.48
CA PRO A 655 -2.63 -11.66 -12.77
C PRO A 655 -2.60 -12.94 -13.63
N LEU A 656 -1.54 -13.13 -14.41
CA LEU A 656 -1.34 -14.34 -15.22
C LEU A 656 -0.25 -15.21 -14.59
N GLU A 657 -0.62 -16.44 -14.21
CA GLU A 657 0.30 -17.45 -13.68
C GLU A 657 0.45 -18.62 -14.66
N ALA A 658 1.63 -19.21 -14.79
CA ALA A 658 1.81 -20.41 -15.62
C ALA A 658 0.97 -21.61 -15.14
N SER A 659 0.64 -21.67 -13.84
CA SER A 659 -0.21 -22.68 -13.19
C SER A 659 -1.70 -22.60 -13.56
N GLN A 660 -2.17 -21.51 -14.17
CA GLN A 660 -3.59 -21.34 -14.49
C GLN A 660 -4.06 -22.40 -15.52
N ARG A 661 -5.17 -23.09 -15.19
CA ARG A 661 -5.73 -24.19 -16.01
C ARG A 661 -6.29 -23.73 -17.36
N TYR A 662 -6.79 -22.49 -17.42
CA TYR A 662 -7.31 -21.86 -18.62
C TYR A 662 -6.62 -20.51 -18.81
N MET A 663 -6.30 -20.19 -20.06
CA MET A 663 -5.70 -18.92 -20.49
C MET A 663 -5.98 -18.81 -21.98
N SER A 664 -6.51 -17.68 -22.45
CA SER A 664 -6.78 -17.49 -23.87
C SER A 664 -5.49 -17.44 -24.69
N GLU A 665 -5.61 -17.65 -26.01
CA GLU A 665 -4.51 -17.51 -26.97
C GLU A 665 -3.79 -16.15 -26.85
N MET A 666 -4.55 -15.07 -26.56
CA MET A 666 -3.99 -13.73 -26.45
C MET A 666 -3.34 -13.46 -25.08
N GLU A 667 -3.88 -14.01 -23.99
CA GLU A 667 -3.21 -13.95 -22.68
C GLU A 667 -1.92 -14.78 -22.67
N ALA A 668 -1.89 -15.92 -23.37
CA ALA A 668 -0.67 -16.71 -23.57
C ALA A 668 0.37 -15.92 -24.39
N ASN A 669 -0.04 -15.21 -25.43
CA ASN A 669 0.82 -14.26 -26.15
C ASN A 669 1.34 -13.14 -25.24
N VAL A 670 0.49 -12.56 -24.39
CA VAL A 670 0.88 -11.52 -23.42
C VAL A 670 1.86 -12.04 -22.38
N PHE A 671 1.69 -13.28 -21.88
CA PHE A 671 2.63 -13.93 -20.96
C PHE A 671 4.05 -13.97 -21.55
N LEU A 672 4.18 -14.41 -22.80
CA LEU A 672 5.46 -14.42 -23.53
C LEU A 672 5.99 -13.01 -23.85
N ALA A 673 5.12 -12.10 -24.25
CA ALA A 673 5.52 -10.76 -24.66
C ALA A 673 5.94 -9.85 -23.50
N THR A 674 5.46 -10.10 -22.28
CA THR A 674 5.60 -9.18 -21.13
C THR A 674 6.25 -9.79 -19.89
N LEU A 675 5.95 -11.05 -19.55
CA LEU A 675 6.42 -11.66 -18.29
C LEU A 675 7.72 -12.43 -18.48
N TYR A 676 7.80 -13.24 -19.54
CA TYR A 676 9.00 -14.01 -19.91
C TYR A 676 10.31 -13.18 -19.88
N PRO A 677 10.39 -11.97 -20.48
CA PRO A 677 11.62 -11.16 -20.44
C PRO A 677 12.08 -10.81 -19.02
N GLY A 678 11.14 -10.44 -18.15
CA GLY A 678 11.43 -10.07 -16.76
C GLY A 678 11.74 -11.28 -15.87
N MET A 679 11.03 -12.39 -16.07
CA MET A 679 11.27 -13.65 -15.39
C MET A 679 12.65 -14.23 -15.76
N TYR A 680 13.00 -14.27 -17.05
CA TYR A 680 14.32 -14.68 -17.52
C TYR A 680 15.43 -13.84 -16.89
N ALA A 681 15.34 -12.51 -16.97
CA ALA A 681 16.40 -11.63 -16.49
C ALA A 681 16.58 -11.68 -14.96
N SER A 682 15.49 -11.78 -14.18
CA SER A 682 15.57 -11.92 -12.72
C SER A 682 16.07 -13.30 -12.29
N VAL A 683 15.63 -14.38 -12.94
CA VAL A 683 16.13 -15.73 -12.67
C VAL A 683 17.62 -15.85 -13.02
N LEU A 684 18.07 -15.35 -14.18
CA LEU A 684 19.47 -15.36 -14.60
C LEU A 684 20.38 -14.65 -13.58
N SER A 685 19.95 -13.47 -13.09
CA SER A 685 20.66 -12.70 -12.05
C SER A 685 20.85 -13.50 -10.75
N VAL A 686 19.80 -14.20 -10.30
CA VAL A 686 19.86 -15.05 -9.11
C VAL A 686 20.71 -16.30 -9.32
N LEU A 687 20.60 -16.94 -10.49
CA LEU A 687 21.38 -18.14 -10.80
C LEU A 687 22.88 -17.84 -10.93
N VAL A 688 23.26 -16.67 -11.46
CA VAL A 688 24.66 -16.22 -11.51
C VAL A 688 25.23 -15.99 -10.10
N GLU A 689 24.46 -15.41 -9.18
CA GLU A 689 24.83 -15.30 -7.77
C GLU A 689 24.97 -16.69 -7.11
N VAL A 690 24.07 -17.63 -7.39
CA VAL A 690 24.15 -19.00 -6.87
C VAL A 690 25.40 -19.72 -7.38
N ARG A 691 25.72 -19.63 -8.68
CA ARG A 691 26.97 -20.15 -9.26
C ARG A 691 28.20 -19.53 -8.58
N LYS A 692 28.25 -18.20 -8.41
CA LYS A 692 29.35 -17.50 -7.73
C LYS A 692 29.57 -18.01 -6.29
N ARG A 693 28.50 -18.33 -5.55
CA ARG A 693 28.60 -18.77 -4.14
C ARG A 693 28.82 -20.27 -3.94
N LEU A 694 28.40 -21.11 -4.88
CA LEU A 694 28.61 -22.56 -4.81
C LEU A 694 29.90 -23.02 -5.53
N GLY A 695 30.49 -22.14 -6.36
CA GLY A 695 31.72 -22.42 -7.13
C GLY A 695 31.44 -23.15 -8.43
N THR A 696 32.43 -23.21 -9.32
CA THR A 696 32.26 -23.92 -10.60
C THR A 696 32.09 -25.42 -10.42
N ASP A 697 32.79 -26.03 -9.46
CA ASP A 697 32.69 -27.46 -9.15
C ASP A 697 31.26 -27.94 -8.89
N TRP A 698 30.41 -27.11 -8.25
CA TRP A 698 29.00 -27.46 -8.01
C TRP A 698 28.22 -27.70 -9.31
N ILE A 699 28.31 -26.77 -10.26
CA ILE A 699 27.60 -26.87 -11.54
C ILE A 699 28.24 -27.92 -12.46
N ARG A 700 29.57 -28.09 -12.42
CA ARG A 700 30.28 -29.15 -13.14
C ARG A 700 29.88 -30.54 -12.67
N ASN A 701 29.81 -30.76 -11.36
CA ASN A 701 29.35 -32.04 -10.79
C ASN A 701 27.92 -32.38 -11.27
N LEU A 702 27.00 -31.39 -11.25
CA LEU A 702 25.64 -31.55 -11.80
C LEU A 702 25.62 -31.88 -13.29
N MET A 703 26.52 -31.30 -14.10
CA MET A 703 26.65 -31.60 -15.53
C MET A 703 27.20 -33.00 -15.81
N THR A 704 28.11 -33.50 -14.95
CA THR A 704 28.66 -34.87 -15.06
C THR A 704 27.75 -35.98 -14.52
N GLN A 705 26.62 -35.63 -13.90
CA GLN A 705 25.64 -36.58 -13.36
C GLN A 705 25.02 -37.46 -14.47
N GLU A 706 24.74 -38.74 -14.17
CA GLU A 706 24.08 -39.64 -15.14
C GLU A 706 22.69 -39.11 -15.54
N GLY A 707 22.56 -38.62 -16.78
CA GLY A 707 21.34 -37.97 -17.29
C GLY A 707 21.26 -36.47 -17.05
N GLY A 708 22.32 -35.86 -16.50
CA GLY A 708 22.44 -34.42 -16.22
C GLY A 708 21.55 -33.92 -15.07
N PRO A 709 21.49 -32.59 -14.87
CA PRO A 709 20.71 -31.99 -13.79
C PRO A 709 19.20 -32.16 -14.01
N HIS A 710 18.46 -32.47 -12.95
CA HIS A 710 17.00 -32.45 -12.94
C HIS A 710 16.50 -31.08 -12.45
N VAL A 711 15.84 -30.30 -13.31
CA VAL A 711 15.40 -28.93 -13.01
C VAL A 711 13.89 -28.78 -13.11
N LEU A 712 13.28 -28.04 -12.18
CA LEU A 712 11.85 -27.71 -12.15
C LEU A 712 11.63 -26.18 -12.18
N ASP A 713 10.96 -25.68 -13.21
CA ASP A 713 10.35 -24.34 -13.23
C ASP A 713 8.88 -24.46 -12.82
N VAL A 714 8.50 -23.78 -11.74
CA VAL A 714 7.18 -23.89 -11.10
C VAL A 714 6.18 -22.85 -11.61
N SER A 715 6.64 -21.72 -12.15
CA SER A 715 5.78 -20.56 -12.37
C SER A 715 6.28 -19.50 -13.37
N ALA A 716 7.52 -19.60 -13.86
CA ALA A 716 8.00 -18.81 -15.01
C ALA A 716 7.53 -19.39 -16.36
N GLY A 717 6.86 -20.55 -16.35
CA GLY A 717 6.27 -21.17 -17.54
C GLY A 717 7.28 -21.54 -18.61
N GLY A 718 8.57 -21.68 -18.26
CA GLY A 718 9.66 -21.99 -19.18
C GLY A 718 10.82 -21.00 -19.13
N ALA A 719 10.57 -19.72 -18.77
CA ALA A 719 11.60 -18.68 -18.79
C ALA A 719 12.75 -18.95 -17.78
N GLY A 720 12.48 -19.70 -16.70
CA GLY A 720 13.51 -20.10 -15.74
C GLY A 720 14.42 -21.22 -16.27
N VAL A 721 13.88 -22.12 -17.09
CA VAL A 721 14.66 -23.18 -17.77
C VAL A 721 15.60 -22.57 -18.82
N LEU A 722 15.14 -21.57 -19.58
CA LEU A 722 15.99 -20.88 -20.56
C LEU A 722 17.18 -20.19 -19.88
N ALA A 723 16.94 -19.44 -18.78
CA ALA A 723 18.00 -18.82 -18.00
C ALA A 723 18.99 -19.83 -17.38
N TRP A 724 18.53 -21.03 -17.01
CA TRP A 724 19.42 -22.11 -16.56
C TRP A 724 20.25 -22.71 -17.70
N ARG A 725 19.66 -22.93 -18.87
CA ARG A 725 20.35 -23.49 -20.06
C ARG A 725 21.47 -22.58 -20.56
N ASP A 726 21.32 -21.27 -20.45
CA ASP A 726 22.37 -20.32 -20.84
C ASP A 726 23.55 -20.30 -19.85
N ILE A 727 23.32 -20.60 -18.56
CA ILE A 727 24.40 -20.76 -17.57
C ILE A 727 25.12 -22.11 -17.76
N LEU A 728 24.39 -23.19 -18.06
CA LEU A 728 25.00 -24.46 -18.46
C LEU A 728 25.84 -24.32 -19.72
N ARG A 729 25.39 -23.53 -20.70
CA ARG A 729 26.15 -23.20 -21.92
C ARG A 729 27.46 -22.48 -21.57
N ALA A 730 27.38 -21.40 -20.80
CA ALA A 730 28.55 -20.61 -20.43
C ALA A 730 29.58 -21.40 -19.60
N GLU A 731 29.14 -22.34 -18.75
CA GLU A 731 30.05 -23.24 -18.05
C GLU A 731 30.67 -24.28 -19.00
N TRP A 732 29.92 -24.82 -19.96
CA TRP A 732 30.43 -25.76 -20.96
C TRP A 732 31.49 -25.13 -21.88
N GLU A 733 31.20 -23.93 -22.39
CA GLU A 733 32.11 -23.12 -23.21
C GLU A 733 33.40 -22.78 -22.43
N ALA A 734 33.28 -22.46 -21.14
CA ALA A 734 34.43 -22.21 -20.27
C ALA A 734 35.27 -23.47 -19.94
N MET A 735 34.63 -24.65 -19.86
CA MET A 735 35.34 -25.93 -19.70
C MET A 735 36.01 -26.42 -20.99
N THR A 736 35.43 -26.10 -22.15
CA THR A 736 35.77 -26.75 -23.43
C THR A 736 35.96 -25.73 -24.57
N PRO A 737 36.92 -24.78 -24.46
CA PRO A 737 37.05 -23.64 -25.37
C PRO A 737 37.45 -23.99 -26.81
N GLU A 738 37.79 -25.25 -27.10
CA GLU A 738 38.06 -25.75 -28.46
C GLU A 738 36.81 -26.29 -29.19
N HIS A 739 35.66 -26.42 -28.51
CA HIS A 739 34.39 -26.83 -29.14
C HIS A 739 33.70 -25.64 -29.81
N SER A 740 32.85 -25.92 -30.80
CA SER A 740 32.02 -24.90 -31.45
C SER A 740 30.79 -24.57 -30.60
N SER A 741 30.25 -23.36 -30.78
CA SER A 741 29.00 -22.92 -30.12
C SER A 741 27.74 -23.67 -30.57
N GLU A 742 27.87 -24.54 -31.58
CA GLU A 742 26.79 -25.40 -32.11
C GLU A 742 26.89 -26.85 -31.59
N ASP A 743 27.97 -27.22 -30.89
CA ASP A 743 28.13 -28.57 -30.34
C ASP A 743 27.18 -28.84 -29.16
N PRO A 744 26.55 -30.03 -29.07
CA PRO A 744 25.56 -30.33 -28.05
C PRO A 744 26.18 -30.50 -26.65
N TYR A 745 25.69 -29.74 -25.69
CA TYR A 745 26.13 -29.74 -24.29
C TYR A 745 25.08 -30.36 -23.35
N PRO A 746 25.46 -30.89 -22.16
CA PRO A 746 24.54 -31.62 -21.29
C PRO A 746 23.54 -30.70 -20.56
N VAL A 747 22.37 -30.48 -21.18
CA VAL A 747 21.26 -29.68 -20.62
C VAL A 747 20.47 -30.35 -19.49
N GLY A 748 20.63 -31.67 -19.31
CA GLY A 748 19.90 -32.46 -18.32
C GLY A 748 18.41 -32.64 -18.64
N ARG A 749 17.58 -32.83 -17.61
CA ARG A 749 16.12 -32.98 -17.75
C ARG A 749 15.39 -31.78 -17.17
N SER A 750 14.73 -31.03 -18.05
CA SER A 750 13.89 -29.89 -17.65
C SER A 750 12.44 -30.31 -17.43
N THR A 751 11.82 -29.80 -16.37
CA THR A 751 10.39 -29.94 -16.09
C THR A 751 9.78 -28.56 -15.87
N VAL A 752 8.64 -28.26 -16.48
CA VAL A 752 7.98 -26.96 -16.40
C VAL A 752 6.52 -27.16 -15.99
N VAL A 753 6.05 -26.41 -14.99
CA VAL A 753 4.63 -26.36 -14.65
C VAL A 753 3.93 -25.39 -15.61
N THR A 754 2.93 -25.88 -16.35
CA THR A 754 2.09 -25.06 -17.23
C THR A 754 0.70 -25.69 -17.36
N GLY A 755 -0.30 -25.04 -16.74
CA GLY A 755 -1.68 -25.53 -16.69
C GLY A 755 -2.36 -25.46 -18.05
N SER A 756 -2.45 -24.26 -18.63
CA SER A 756 -3.14 -24.01 -19.89
C SER A 756 -2.41 -24.58 -21.11
N ASP A 757 -3.16 -25.29 -21.95
CA ASP A 757 -2.71 -25.80 -23.25
C ASP A 757 -2.18 -24.67 -24.16
N SER A 758 -2.82 -23.50 -24.15
CA SER A 758 -2.48 -22.32 -24.97
C SER A 758 -1.06 -21.83 -24.73
N LEU A 759 -0.64 -21.76 -23.46
CA LEU A 759 0.71 -21.38 -23.05
C LEU A 759 1.69 -22.54 -23.25
N ARG A 760 1.27 -23.76 -22.91
CA ARG A 760 2.11 -24.97 -23.00
C ARG A 760 2.56 -25.27 -24.43
N LEU A 761 1.67 -25.12 -25.42
CA LEU A 761 2.01 -25.29 -26.83
C LEU A 761 3.14 -24.32 -27.27
N ARG A 762 2.99 -23.04 -26.94
CA ARG A 762 3.98 -22.01 -27.28
C ARG A 762 5.31 -22.22 -26.55
N ALA A 763 5.26 -22.54 -25.26
CA ALA A 763 6.46 -22.85 -24.47
C ALA A 763 7.20 -24.08 -25.04
N SER A 764 6.47 -25.13 -25.46
CA SER A 764 7.07 -26.33 -26.06
C SER A 764 7.76 -26.09 -27.40
N ALA A 765 7.38 -25.04 -28.15
CA ALA A 765 8.07 -24.63 -29.38
C ALA A 765 9.45 -23.95 -29.13
N MET A 766 9.79 -23.67 -27.87
CA MET A 766 11.06 -23.05 -27.45
C MET A 766 11.87 -23.95 -26.51
N LEU A 767 11.34 -25.12 -26.12
CA LEU A 767 11.84 -25.93 -25.02
C LEU A 767 11.95 -27.41 -25.38
N GLU A 768 13.05 -27.72 -26.05
CA GLU A 768 13.51 -29.09 -26.31
C GLU A 768 13.67 -29.90 -25.01
N ASP A 769 13.50 -31.22 -25.07
CA ASP A 769 13.64 -32.20 -23.96
C ASP A 769 13.01 -31.77 -22.62
N THR A 770 11.86 -31.10 -22.68
CA THR A 770 11.16 -30.54 -21.52
C THR A 770 9.85 -31.26 -21.22
N SER A 771 9.70 -31.75 -19.99
CA SER A 771 8.47 -32.37 -19.49
C SER A 771 7.52 -31.31 -18.92
N PHE A 772 6.31 -31.19 -19.46
CA PHE A 772 5.32 -30.25 -18.94
C PHE A 772 4.35 -30.91 -17.96
N LEU A 773 4.09 -30.24 -16.82
CA LEU A 773 3.13 -30.68 -15.80
C LEU A 773 1.96 -29.68 -15.71
N PRO A 774 0.69 -30.12 -15.73
CA PRO A 774 -0.46 -29.19 -15.65
C PRO A 774 -0.67 -28.61 -14.24
N ARG A 775 -0.07 -29.22 -13.22
CA ARG A 775 -0.02 -28.71 -11.84
C ARG A 775 1.18 -29.31 -11.11
N LEU A 776 1.62 -28.63 -10.05
CA LEU A 776 2.65 -29.15 -9.14
C LEU A 776 2.15 -30.46 -8.47
N PRO A 777 2.99 -31.51 -8.32
CA PRO A 777 2.65 -32.65 -7.47
C PRO A 777 2.55 -32.21 -6.01
N ASP A 778 1.52 -32.64 -5.30
CA ASP A 778 1.42 -32.49 -3.84
C ASP A 778 2.11 -33.69 -3.17
N TYR A 779 3.16 -33.42 -2.40
CA TYR A 779 3.86 -34.37 -1.53
C TYR A 779 3.73 -34.05 -0.04
N VAL A 780 2.89 -33.08 0.34
CA VAL A 780 2.52 -32.81 1.75
C VAL A 780 1.46 -33.82 2.20
N HIS A 781 0.46 -34.08 1.36
CA HIS A 781 -0.63 -35.01 1.66
C HIS A 781 -0.41 -36.45 1.14
N VAL A 782 0.78 -36.75 0.60
CA VAL A 782 1.13 -38.12 0.15
C VAL A 782 1.63 -38.96 1.30
N ARG A 783 0.83 -39.98 1.65
CA ARG A 783 1.10 -40.98 2.70
C ARG A 783 2.52 -41.57 2.58
N GLU A 784 3.24 -41.55 3.69
CA GLU A 784 4.62 -42.07 3.77
C GLU A 784 4.68 -43.57 4.02
N LYS A 785 3.60 -44.12 4.60
CA LYS A 785 3.45 -45.52 4.98
C LYS A 785 2.19 -46.10 4.31
N PRO A 786 2.06 -47.44 4.19
CA PRO A 786 0.77 -48.07 3.96
C PRO A 786 -0.24 -47.68 5.06
N THR A 787 -1.49 -47.46 4.67
CA THR A 787 -2.58 -47.11 5.62
C THR A 787 -3.59 -48.26 5.68
N LEU A 788 -4.41 -48.31 6.73
CA LEU A 788 -5.49 -49.30 6.87
C LEU A 788 -6.50 -49.32 5.70
N GLN A 789 -6.52 -48.26 4.87
CA GLN A 789 -7.36 -48.11 3.69
C GLN A 789 -6.61 -48.37 2.36
N ASP A 790 -5.28 -48.46 2.39
CA ASP A 790 -4.45 -48.61 1.18
C ASP A 790 -3.08 -49.25 1.51
N GLU A 791 -3.02 -50.58 1.36
CA GLU A 791 -1.83 -51.40 1.64
C GLU A 791 -0.70 -51.24 0.61
N ARG A 792 -0.95 -50.59 -0.53
CA ARG A 792 0.06 -50.42 -1.60
C ARG A 792 1.29 -49.67 -1.08
N ALA A 793 2.46 -49.99 -1.64
CA ALA A 793 3.67 -49.20 -1.38
C ALA A 793 3.44 -47.71 -1.69
N PRO A 794 4.01 -46.77 -0.90
CA PRO A 794 3.88 -45.34 -1.17
C PRO A 794 4.48 -44.99 -2.55
N PRO A 795 3.89 -44.02 -3.28
CA PRO A 795 4.37 -43.65 -4.60
C PRO A 795 5.78 -43.04 -4.53
N LYS A 796 6.65 -43.40 -5.46
CA LYS A 796 8.01 -42.85 -5.54
C LYS A 796 7.95 -41.34 -5.78
N ARG A 797 8.36 -40.55 -4.77
CA ARG A 797 8.53 -39.09 -4.89
C ARG A 797 9.60 -38.79 -5.94
N LYS A 798 9.29 -37.95 -6.93
CA LYS A 798 10.29 -37.37 -7.85
C LYS A 798 11.04 -36.27 -7.12
N GLN A 799 12.36 -36.23 -7.30
CA GLN A 799 13.23 -35.19 -6.73
C GLN A 799 13.90 -34.41 -7.86
N TYR A 800 14.11 -33.12 -7.60
CA TYR A 800 14.78 -32.19 -8.52
C TYR A 800 16.00 -31.57 -7.83
N ASP A 801 17.08 -31.43 -8.58
CA ASP A 801 18.35 -30.88 -8.11
C ASP A 801 18.27 -29.34 -8.00
N ILE A 802 17.48 -28.72 -8.87
CA ILE A 802 17.18 -27.28 -8.83
C ILE A 802 15.68 -27.04 -9.00
N ILE A 803 15.10 -26.21 -8.13
CA ILE A 803 13.71 -25.76 -8.23
C ILE A 803 13.69 -24.23 -8.30
N ILE A 804 13.02 -23.69 -9.32
CA ILE A 804 12.90 -22.26 -9.57
C ILE A 804 11.42 -21.87 -9.52
N ALA A 805 11.04 -21.04 -8.55
CA ALA A 805 9.66 -20.58 -8.35
C ALA A 805 9.58 -19.04 -8.29
N PRO A 806 9.54 -18.35 -9.44
CA PRO A 806 9.34 -16.92 -9.51
C PRO A 806 7.85 -16.56 -9.46
N HIS A 807 7.49 -15.59 -8.60
CA HIS A 807 6.14 -15.03 -8.47
C HIS A 807 5.04 -16.00 -8.01
N SER A 808 5.41 -17.10 -7.31
CA SER A 808 4.47 -18.13 -6.87
C SER A 808 3.95 -17.97 -5.43
N LEU A 809 4.27 -16.88 -4.71
CA LEU A 809 3.99 -16.75 -3.27
C LEU A 809 3.04 -15.59 -2.95
N LEU A 810 3.03 -14.55 -3.77
CA LEU A 810 2.21 -13.34 -3.59
C LEU A 810 0.75 -13.54 -4.03
N GLY A 811 0.48 -14.47 -4.94
CA GLY A 811 -0.88 -14.82 -5.40
C GLY A 811 -1.69 -15.64 -4.39
N ILE A 812 -1.01 -16.43 -3.55
CA ILE A 812 -1.64 -17.15 -2.43
C ILE A 812 -1.93 -16.12 -1.34
N GLU A 813 -3.19 -15.95 -0.89
CA GLU A 813 -3.53 -14.96 0.13
C GLU A 813 -3.14 -15.44 1.54
N GLU A 814 -3.58 -16.64 1.93
CA GLU A 814 -3.44 -17.15 3.28
C GLU A 814 -2.03 -17.60 3.64
N GLU A 815 -1.57 -17.23 4.83
CA GLU A 815 -0.22 -17.55 5.29
C GLU A 815 0.01 -19.05 5.50
N PHE A 816 -1.04 -19.85 5.76
CA PHE A 816 -0.89 -21.30 5.91
C PHE A 816 -0.72 -22.00 4.56
N LEU A 817 -1.53 -21.68 3.55
CA LEU A 817 -1.36 -22.17 2.17
C LEU A 817 0.00 -21.77 1.59
N ARG A 818 0.46 -20.53 1.84
CA ARG A 818 1.79 -20.09 1.39
C ARG A 818 2.91 -20.90 2.04
N LYS A 819 2.76 -21.30 3.31
CA LYS A 819 3.69 -22.19 4.02
C LYS A 819 3.64 -23.62 3.47
N GLU A 820 2.44 -24.15 3.24
CA GLU A 820 2.21 -25.47 2.65
C GLU A 820 2.85 -25.60 1.26
N HIS A 821 2.69 -24.58 0.40
CA HIS A 821 3.36 -24.52 -0.91
C HIS A 821 4.89 -24.55 -0.78
N VAL A 822 5.48 -23.76 0.13
CA VAL A 822 6.93 -23.78 0.40
C VAL A 822 7.38 -25.15 0.96
N GLN A 823 6.58 -25.80 1.81
CA GLN A 823 6.84 -27.14 2.31
C GLN A 823 6.77 -28.20 1.20
N ASN A 824 5.83 -28.07 0.27
CA ASN A 824 5.73 -28.95 -0.89
C ASN A 824 6.95 -28.81 -1.82
N LEU A 825 7.40 -27.57 -2.08
CA LEU A 825 8.62 -27.29 -2.83
C LEU A 825 9.87 -27.84 -2.13
N TRP A 826 9.96 -27.78 -0.81
CA TRP A 826 11.03 -28.43 -0.04
C TRP A 826 10.99 -29.96 -0.17
N ASN A 827 9.80 -30.56 -0.11
CA ASN A 827 9.61 -32.02 -0.27
C ASN A 827 9.93 -32.53 -1.69
N LEU A 828 9.79 -31.68 -2.71
CA LEU A 828 10.19 -31.95 -4.10
C LEU A 828 11.70 -31.80 -4.35
N LEU A 829 12.43 -31.15 -3.44
CA LEU A 829 13.85 -30.86 -3.60
C LEU A 829 14.71 -32.08 -3.23
N ASN A 830 15.76 -32.34 -4.02
CA ASN A 830 16.74 -33.39 -3.74
C ASN A 830 17.37 -33.17 -2.35
N PRO A 831 17.25 -34.14 -1.41
CA PRO A 831 17.78 -34.02 -0.06
C PRO A 831 19.31 -34.10 0.01
N ASN A 832 20.00 -34.38 -1.09
CA ASN A 832 21.46 -34.52 -1.16
C ASN A 832 22.10 -33.35 -1.94
N GLY A 833 21.89 -32.11 -1.46
CA GLY A 833 22.53 -30.91 -2.01
C GLY A 833 21.69 -30.08 -3.00
N GLY A 834 20.40 -30.39 -3.17
CA GLY A 834 19.52 -29.66 -4.09
C GLY A 834 19.27 -28.20 -3.69
N VAL A 835 19.05 -27.32 -4.67
CA VAL A 835 18.88 -25.87 -4.51
C VAL A 835 17.47 -25.38 -4.87
N LEU A 836 16.77 -24.76 -3.91
CA LEU A 836 15.46 -24.13 -4.11
C LEU A 836 15.61 -22.61 -4.18
N ILE A 837 15.09 -22.02 -5.25
CA ILE A 837 15.08 -20.58 -5.53
C ILE A 837 13.64 -20.08 -5.51
N LEU A 838 13.33 -19.20 -4.56
CA LEU A 838 12.06 -18.49 -4.45
C LEU A 838 12.33 -17.00 -4.75
N LEU A 839 11.62 -16.40 -5.70
CA LEU A 839 11.71 -14.97 -5.96
C LEU A 839 10.34 -14.32 -6.18
N GLU A 840 10.24 -13.06 -5.80
CA GLU A 840 9.03 -12.25 -5.86
C GLU A 840 9.31 -10.82 -6.29
N LYS A 841 8.25 -10.08 -6.61
CA LYS A 841 8.34 -8.69 -7.08
C LYS A 841 8.92 -7.76 -6.00
N GLY A 842 9.74 -6.79 -6.42
CA GLY A 842 10.57 -5.94 -5.55
C GLY A 842 9.82 -4.80 -4.88
N HIS A 843 8.71 -5.10 -4.22
CA HIS A 843 7.94 -4.19 -3.38
C HIS A 843 7.64 -4.85 -2.02
N GLN A 844 7.05 -4.08 -1.09
CA GLN A 844 6.86 -4.48 0.30
C GLN A 844 6.21 -5.86 0.49
N LYS A 845 5.04 -6.12 -0.12
CA LYS A 845 4.35 -7.42 -0.01
C LYS A 845 5.16 -8.60 -0.58
N GLY A 846 5.86 -8.41 -1.70
CA GLY A 846 6.70 -9.45 -2.30
C GLY A 846 7.89 -9.81 -1.40
N PHE A 847 8.50 -8.80 -0.77
CA PHE A 847 9.47 -9.03 0.31
C PHE A 847 8.86 -9.74 1.53
N GLU A 848 7.66 -9.34 1.99
CA GLU A 848 6.98 -10.00 3.13
C GLU A 848 6.69 -11.48 2.84
N ALA A 849 6.32 -11.84 1.60
CA ALA A 849 6.13 -13.23 1.18
C ALA A 849 7.43 -14.06 1.21
N VAL A 850 8.51 -13.57 0.58
CA VAL A 850 9.82 -14.25 0.57
C VAL A 850 10.47 -14.30 1.95
N ALA A 851 10.34 -13.24 2.75
CA ALA A 851 10.84 -13.22 4.12
C ALA A 851 10.04 -14.14 5.05
N GLY A 852 8.73 -14.31 4.81
CA GLY A 852 7.91 -15.32 5.45
C GLY A 852 8.37 -16.75 5.11
N ALA A 853 8.66 -17.04 3.85
CA ALA A 853 9.23 -18.32 3.42
C ALA A 853 10.59 -18.58 4.08
N ARG A 854 11.49 -17.58 4.13
CA ARG A 854 12.78 -17.67 4.83
C ARG A 854 12.63 -17.96 6.32
N ASP A 855 11.72 -17.26 7.01
CA ASP A 855 11.46 -17.44 8.45
C ASP A 855 10.86 -18.82 8.74
N MET A 856 10.02 -19.36 7.85
CA MET A 856 9.55 -20.74 7.92
C MET A 856 10.68 -21.76 7.74
N LEU A 857 11.49 -21.62 6.69
CA LEU A 857 12.56 -22.57 6.35
C LEU A 857 13.56 -22.71 7.51
N LEU A 858 14.01 -21.61 8.11
CA LEU A 858 14.91 -21.61 9.27
C LEU A 858 14.25 -22.13 10.57
N LYS A 859 12.92 -22.04 10.70
CA LYS A 859 12.20 -22.53 11.88
C LYS A 859 11.92 -24.03 11.83
N ARG A 860 11.63 -24.60 10.65
CA ARG A 860 11.20 -25.99 10.50
C ARG A 860 12.24 -26.92 9.86
N PHE A 861 12.98 -26.49 8.86
CA PHE A 861 13.74 -27.40 7.99
C PHE A 861 15.24 -27.21 8.08
N ILE A 862 15.72 -25.97 8.02
CA ILE A 862 17.14 -25.65 7.96
C ILE A 862 17.68 -25.50 9.39
N SER A 863 18.60 -26.40 9.76
CA SER A 863 19.40 -26.25 10.98
C SER A 863 20.24 -24.96 10.96
N SER A 864 20.35 -24.31 12.11
CA SER A 864 21.10 -23.05 12.27
C SER A 864 21.85 -23.03 13.60
N PRO A 865 22.99 -22.32 13.71
CA PRO A 865 23.73 -22.19 14.96
C PRO A 865 22.82 -21.76 16.12
N GLY A 866 22.69 -22.62 17.14
CA GLY A 866 21.82 -22.40 18.30
C GLY A 866 20.34 -22.76 18.11
N SER A 867 19.92 -23.31 16.97
CA SER A 867 18.56 -23.82 16.75
C SER A 867 18.55 -25.01 15.78
N THR A 868 18.88 -26.19 16.32
CA THR A 868 18.95 -27.49 15.63
C THR A 868 17.63 -28.29 15.68
N THR A 869 16.74 -28.00 16.63
CA THR A 869 15.43 -28.65 16.78
C THR A 869 14.29 -27.62 16.74
N TYR A 870 13.05 -28.08 16.61
CA TYR A 870 11.85 -27.30 16.88
C TYR A 870 10.80 -28.14 17.63
N GLU A 871 9.94 -27.48 18.41
CA GLU A 871 8.85 -28.13 19.16
C GLU A 871 7.72 -28.55 18.22
N ASN A 872 7.30 -29.81 18.33
CA ASN A 872 6.12 -30.31 17.62
C ASN A 872 4.86 -29.86 18.38
N LEU A 873 3.93 -29.22 17.68
CA LEU A 873 2.73 -28.59 18.29
C LEU A 873 1.45 -29.43 18.12
N THR A 874 1.53 -30.62 17.49
CA THR A 874 0.42 -31.58 17.44
C THR A 874 0.39 -32.44 18.69
N GLU A 875 -0.76 -32.50 19.36
CA GLU A 875 -0.98 -33.28 20.60
C GLU A 875 -1.10 -34.80 20.35
N SER A 876 -0.35 -35.34 19.38
CA SER A 876 -0.29 -36.76 19.02
C SER A 876 0.48 -37.56 20.09
N PRO A 877 -0.13 -38.54 20.79
CA PRO A 877 0.56 -39.29 21.86
C PRO A 877 1.72 -40.20 21.41
N GLU A 878 1.98 -40.29 20.11
CA GLU A 878 2.96 -41.22 19.49
C GLU A 878 4.06 -40.49 18.68
N GLU A 879 4.10 -39.15 18.71
CA GLU A 879 5.11 -38.33 18.00
C GLU A 879 6.13 -37.72 18.98
N ASP A 880 7.40 -37.61 18.55
CA ASP A 880 8.43 -36.94 19.34
C ASP A 880 8.14 -35.45 19.52
N THR A 881 8.29 -34.96 20.76
CA THR A 881 7.97 -33.57 21.15
C THR A 881 8.90 -32.54 20.51
N PHE A 882 10.09 -32.97 20.07
CA PHE A 882 11.07 -32.14 19.37
C PHE A 882 11.48 -32.83 18.08
N ILE A 883 11.36 -32.14 16.95
CA ILE A 883 11.79 -32.63 15.65
C ILE A 883 13.17 -32.03 15.34
N GLU A 884 14.12 -32.88 14.94
CA GLU A 884 15.43 -32.46 14.46
C GLU A 884 15.32 -31.83 13.06
N LYS A 885 16.06 -30.73 12.84
CA LYS A 885 16.11 -30.06 11.54
C LYS A 885 17.17 -30.69 10.65
N GLU A 886 16.92 -30.67 9.35
CA GLU A 886 17.85 -31.16 8.34
C GLU A 886 19.11 -30.28 8.25
N ALA A 887 20.21 -30.85 7.76
CA ALA A 887 21.33 -30.07 7.26
C ALA A 887 20.88 -29.22 6.06
N GLY A 888 21.44 -28.02 5.93
CA GLY A 888 21.06 -27.08 4.88
C GLY A 888 21.58 -25.67 5.16
N MET A 889 21.53 -24.81 4.14
CA MET A 889 21.97 -23.41 4.25
C MET A 889 21.24 -22.48 3.28
N ILE A 890 21.20 -21.20 3.62
CA ILE A 890 20.87 -20.12 2.69
C ILE A 890 22.11 -19.85 1.85
N VAL A 891 22.01 -20.12 0.55
CA VAL A 891 23.05 -19.80 -0.42
C VAL A 891 23.09 -18.29 -0.62
N ALA A 892 21.96 -17.65 -0.93
CA ALA A 892 21.84 -16.23 -1.26
C ALA A 892 20.43 -15.68 -0.95
N PRO A 893 20.19 -14.36 -0.89
CA PRO A 893 21.17 -13.26 -0.85
C PRO A 893 21.79 -13.05 0.53
N CYS A 894 21.09 -13.45 1.60
CA CYS A 894 21.58 -13.26 2.97
C CYS A 894 22.90 -14.00 3.18
N THR A 895 23.83 -13.40 3.92
CA THR A 895 25.05 -14.07 4.39
C THR A 895 24.87 -14.64 5.81
N ASN A 896 23.80 -14.27 6.52
CA ASN A 896 23.45 -14.79 7.84
C ASN A 896 22.20 -15.69 7.83
N HIS A 897 22.17 -16.60 8.80
CA HIS A 897 21.08 -17.56 9.06
C HIS A 897 20.20 -17.19 10.26
N ASN A 898 20.43 -16.03 10.86
CA ASN A 898 19.62 -15.47 11.93
C ASN A 898 18.25 -15.01 11.38
N LYS A 899 17.30 -14.68 12.26
CA LYS A 899 16.05 -14.02 11.84
C LYS A 899 16.39 -12.71 11.10
N CYS A 900 15.76 -12.48 9.95
CA CYS A 900 16.10 -11.34 9.09
C CYS A 900 15.82 -10.01 9.81
N PRO A 901 16.79 -9.09 9.93
CA PRO A 901 16.59 -7.83 10.65
C PRO A 901 15.56 -6.90 10.00
N MET A 902 15.30 -7.04 8.70
CA MET A 902 14.23 -6.34 7.99
C MET A 902 12.86 -7.02 8.08
N TYR A 903 12.74 -8.18 8.75
CA TYR A 903 11.50 -8.93 8.93
C TYR A 903 11.33 -9.38 10.40
N GLN A 904 11.33 -8.40 11.31
CA GLN A 904 11.08 -8.65 12.74
C GLN A 904 9.59 -8.92 13.02
N ILE A 905 8.70 -8.13 12.43
CA ILE A 905 7.24 -8.31 12.48
C ILE A 905 6.82 -9.19 11.29
N PRO A 906 6.22 -10.38 11.52
CA PRO A 906 5.75 -11.26 10.46
C PRO A 906 4.37 -10.84 9.94
N GLY A 907 4.09 -11.20 8.69
CA GLY A 907 2.86 -10.86 7.98
C GLY A 907 2.83 -9.42 7.47
N HIS A 908 1.67 -9.00 6.98
CA HIS A 908 1.46 -7.67 6.38
C HIS A 908 1.60 -6.56 7.43
N THR A 909 2.34 -5.50 7.09
CA THR A 909 2.56 -4.33 7.96
C THR A 909 2.17 -3.04 7.27
N LYS A 910 1.50 -2.13 7.98
CA LYS A 910 1.26 -0.77 7.48
C LYS A 910 2.52 0.08 7.68
N GLY A 911 2.92 0.82 6.65
CA GLY A 911 3.94 1.88 6.74
C GLY A 911 5.42 1.43 6.66
N ARG A 912 5.73 0.16 6.36
CA ARG A 912 7.12 -0.30 6.16
C ARG A 912 7.77 0.44 5.00
N ARG A 913 8.93 1.08 5.25
CA ARG A 913 9.74 1.74 4.21
C ARG A 913 11.04 0.99 3.91
N ASP A 914 11.55 0.25 4.88
CA ASP A 914 12.82 -0.46 4.80
C ASP A 914 12.57 -1.96 4.59
N TYR A 915 12.89 -2.47 3.40
CA TYR A 915 12.69 -3.88 2.97
C TYR A 915 13.77 -4.31 1.98
N CYS A 916 14.22 -5.57 2.08
CA CYS A 916 15.35 -6.06 1.29
C CYS A 916 14.89 -6.47 -0.12
N HIS A 917 15.39 -5.78 -1.14
CA HIS A 917 15.19 -6.15 -2.54
C HIS A 917 16.45 -5.83 -3.35
N PHE A 918 16.45 -6.28 -4.60
CA PHE A 918 17.56 -6.25 -5.55
C PHE A 918 17.07 -5.69 -6.88
N GLN A 919 18.00 -5.26 -7.73
CA GLN A 919 17.71 -4.69 -9.04
C GLN A 919 18.56 -5.36 -10.12
N GLN A 920 17.96 -5.71 -11.25
CA GLN A 920 18.66 -6.19 -12.44
C GLN A 920 18.20 -5.38 -13.65
N ARG A 921 19.16 -4.87 -14.44
CA ARG A 921 18.87 -4.18 -15.69
C ARG A 921 18.80 -5.17 -16.85
N TYR A 922 17.82 -5.00 -17.73
CA TYR A 922 17.75 -5.68 -19.02
C TYR A 922 17.33 -4.73 -20.14
N ILE A 923 17.61 -5.09 -21.40
CA ILE A 923 17.09 -4.39 -22.57
C ILE A 923 15.75 -5.00 -22.99
N ARG A 924 14.71 -4.17 -23.10
CA ARG A 924 13.38 -4.60 -23.53
C ARG A 924 13.41 -5.10 -24.98
N PRO A 925 12.86 -6.28 -25.29
CA PRO A 925 12.70 -6.73 -26.68
C PRO A 925 11.76 -5.81 -27.48
N ALA A 926 11.89 -5.80 -28.81
CA ALA A 926 11.12 -4.92 -29.70
C ALA A 926 9.59 -5.15 -29.64
N PHE A 927 9.11 -6.34 -29.24
CA PHE A 927 7.69 -6.54 -28.94
C PHE A 927 7.25 -5.80 -27.66
N LEU A 928 8.04 -5.87 -26.59
CA LEU A 928 7.72 -5.22 -25.32
C LEU A 928 7.85 -3.69 -25.39
N GLN A 929 8.84 -3.17 -26.13
CA GLN A 929 8.95 -1.73 -26.42
C GLN A 929 7.66 -1.19 -27.06
N ARG A 930 7.13 -1.91 -28.07
CA ARG A 930 5.89 -1.53 -28.79
C ARG A 930 4.64 -1.65 -27.92
N ILE A 931 4.56 -2.63 -27.02
CA ILE A 931 3.44 -2.77 -26.06
C ILE A 931 3.43 -1.60 -25.06
N ILE A 932 4.58 -1.19 -24.53
CA ILE A 932 4.68 -0.09 -23.56
C ILE A 932 4.62 1.29 -24.27
N GLY A 933 4.90 1.35 -25.58
CA GLY A 933 5.06 2.61 -26.32
C GLY A 933 6.36 3.34 -25.97
N ALA A 934 7.40 2.60 -25.56
CA ALA A 934 8.69 3.17 -25.20
C ALA A 934 9.42 3.68 -26.46
N LYS A 935 9.81 4.96 -26.47
CA LYS A 935 10.62 5.59 -27.52
C LYS A 935 12.08 5.76 -27.10
N ASP A 936 12.30 6.39 -25.95
CA ASP A 936 13.61 6.95 -25.58
C ASP A 936 14.38 6.08 -24.57
N ARG A 937 13.68 5.17 -23.87
CA ARG A 937 14.24 4.35 -22.78
C ARG A 937 14.00 2.87 -23.00
N ASN A 938 14.90 2.25 -23.76
CA ASN A 938 14.83 0.84 -24.16
C ASN A 938 15.31 -0.14 -23.07
N HIS A 939 15.87 0.33 -21.95
CA HIS A 939 16.21 -0.48 -20.78
C HIS A 939 15.13 -0.44 -19.69
N GLU A 940 15.09 -1.49 -18.89
CA GLU A 940 14.29 -1.58 -17.68
C GLU A 940 15.11 -2.09 -16.49
N ASP A 941 14.84 -1.50 -15.32
CA ASP A 941 15.44 -1.82 -14.05
C ASP A 941 14.46 -2.66 -13.21
N LEU A 942 14.46 -3.98 -13.41
CA LEU A 942 13.59 -4.92 -12.69
C LEU A 942 13.94 -4.94 -11.21
N LYS A 943 12.93 -4.88 -10.34
CA LYS A 943 13.11 -5.01 -8.89
C LYS A 943 12.50 -6.31 -8.41
N PHE A 944 13.25 -7.06 -7.61
CA PHE A 944 12.83 -8.36 -7.07
C PHE A 944 13.39 -8.62 -5.67
N SER A 945 12.68 -9.43 -4.89
CA SER A 945 13.09 -9.95 -3.60
C SER A 945 13.29 -11.46 -3.76
N TYR A 946 14.36 -12.07 -3.25
CA TYR A 946 14.58 -13.51 -3.46
C TYR A 946 15.27 -14.19 -2.27
N ILE A 947 15.23 -15.53 -2.29
CA ILE A 947 16.08 -16.40 -1.50
C ILE A 947 16.44 -17.66 -2.30
N ALA A 948 17.69 -18.08 -2.22
CA ALA A 948 18.17 -19.38 -2.67
C ALA A 948 18.66 -20.18 -1.45
N VAL A 949 18.17 -21.40 -1.28
CA VAL A 949 18.52 -22.31 -0.18
C VAL A 949 18.98 -23.66 -0.71
N GLN A 950 19.90 -24.31 -0.01
CA GLN A 950 20.39 -25.66 -0.28
C GLN A 950 19.94 -26.62 0.83
N ARG A 951 19.55 -27.83 0.46
CA ARG A 951 19.11 -28.91 1.37
C ARG A 951 20.15 -30.01 1.48
N GLY A 952 20.31 -30.59 2.68
CA GLY A 952 21.21 -31.72 2.97
C GLY A 952 22.68 -31.36 3.15
N VAL A 953 23.15 -30.30 2.47
CA VAL A 953 24.52 -29.81 2.53
C VAL A 953 24.56 -28.53 3.35
N ASP A 954 25.51 -28.43 4.29
CA ASP A 954 25.77 -27.20 5.03
C ASP A 954 27.26 -26.86 5.01
N ARG A 955 27.64 -26.05 4.01
CA ARG A 955 29.01 -25.62 3.79
C ARG A 955 29.58 -24.78 4.94
N ARG A 956 28.75 -24.25 5.85
CA ARG A 956 29.24 -23.60 7.08
C ARG A 956 29.97 -24.58 7.99
N VAL A 957 29.54 -25.84 8.00
CA VAL A 957 30.15 -26.91 8.79
C VAL A 957 31.30 -27.54 8.00
N GLU A 958 31.09 -27.82 6.71
CA GLU A 958 32.10 -28.47 5.84
C GLU A 958 33.32 -27.57 5.60
N ASP A 959 33.11 -26.34 5.14
CA ASP A 959 34.16 -25.35 4.87
C ASP A 959 34.54 -24.53 6.14
N SER A 960 34.02 -24.91 7.32
CA SER A 960 34.29 -24.28 8.64
C SER A 960 34.07 -22.75 8.68
N ILE A 961 33.00 -22.26 8.06
CA ILE A 961 32.79 -20.82 7.81
C ILE A 961 32.30 -20.10 9.08
N ILE A 962 33.13 -19.17 9.57
CA ILE A 962 32.79 -18.30 10.70
C ILE A 962 31.60 -17.38 10.33
N GLN A 963 30.59 -17.34 11.20
CA GLN A 963 29.40 -16.48 11.09
C GLN A 963 29.28 -15.59 12.34
N GLY A 964 28.27 -14.73 12.42
CA GLY A 964 27.99 -13.96 13.64
C GLY A 964 28.79 -12.66 13.76
N THR A 965 29.10 -12.24 14.99
CA THR A 965 29.83 -11.00 15.29
C THR A 965 31.28 -11.06 14.85
N GLU A 966 31.97 -12.17 15.09
CA GLU A 966 33.40 -12.33 14.77
C GLU A 966 33.68 -12.12 13.28
N ALA A 967 32.86 -12.71 12.40
CA ALA A 967 32.92 -12.49 10.96
C ALA A 967 32.61 -11.02 10.57
N ALA A 968 31.66 -10.37 11.25
CA ALA A 968 31.34 -8.96 11.01
C ALA A 968 32.44 -8.00 11.49
N ASP A 969 33.15 -8.34 12.57
CA ASP A 969 34.29 -7.60 13.09
C ASP A 969 35.53 -7.78 12.19
N ALA A 970 35.80 -9.00 11.73
CA ALA A 970 36.86 -9.29 10.76
C ALA A 970 36.62 -8.56 9.43
N ALA A 971 35.41 -8.61 8.87
CA ALA A 971 35.06 -7.88 7.65
C ALA A 971 35.04 -6.35 7.82
N PHE A 972 34.91 -5.84 9.05
CA PHE A 972 35.02 -4.40 9.35
C PHE A 972 36.47 -3.92 9.38
N ASN A 973 37.38 -4.74 9.91
CA ASN A 973 38.83 -4.51 9.81
C ASN A 973 39.28 -4.57 8.33
N GLY A 974 38.74 -5.53 7.58
CA GLY A 974 38.92 -5.67 6.13
C GLY A 974 39.93 -6.74 5.74
N TYR A 975 39.82 -7.17 4.48
CA TYR A 975 40.64 -8.22 3.85
C TYR A 975 41.48 -7.67 2.69
N GLU A 976 41.91 -6.40 2.75
CA GLU A 976 42.68 -5.74 1.68
C GLU A 976 44.09 -6.34 1.52
N ASP A 977 44.72 -6.75 2.62
CA ASP A 977 46.03 -7.44 2.60
C ASP A 977 45.92 -8.97 2.42
N ALA A 978 44.71 -9.52 2.26
CA ALA A 978 44.48 -10.98 2.25
C ALA A 978 44.75 -11.65 0.89
N VAL A 979 44.94 -10.86 -0.18
CA VAL A 979 45.24 -11.34 -1.54
C VAL A 979 46.37 -10.48 -2.11
N GLU A 980 47.50 -11.08 -2.48
CA GLU A 980 48.60 -10.32 -3.09
C GLU A 980 48.16 -9.77 -4.46
N MET A 981 48.04 -8.44 -4.56
CA MET A 981 47.86 -7.75 -5.84
C MET A 981 49.12 -7.93 -6.71
N PRO A 982 49.00 -8.24 -8.02
CA PRO A 982 50.15 -8.39 -8.90
C PRO A 982 50.90 -7.04 -9.00
N LYS A 983 52.12 -7.03 -8.47
CA LYS A 983 52.97 -5.84 -8.34
C LYS A 983 53.31 -5.28 -9.72
N GLN A 984 53.24 -3.96 -9.87
CA GLN A 984 53.72 -3.29 -11.08
C GLN A 984 55.24 -3.24 -11.06
N GLU A 985 55.90 -4.03 -11.91
CA GLU A 985 57.27 -3.74 -12.30
C GLU A 985 57.25 -2.59 -13.31
N ALA A 986 57.64 -1.39 -12.84
CA ALA A 986 57.80 -0.20 -13.67
C ALA A 986 59.26 -0.07 -14.12
N GLU A 987 59.53 -0.57 -15.33
CA GLU A 987 60.64 -0.26 -16.24
C GLU A 987 62.06 -0.04 -15.67
N ALA A 988 62.98 -0.99 -15.93
CA ALA A 988 64.42 -0.70 -15.95
C ALA A 988 65.29 -1.72 -16.74
N SER A 989 65.06 -1.94 -18.04
CA SER A 989 66.10 -2.23 -19.07
C SER A 989 65.49 -2.55 -20.44
N SER A 990 66.32 -2.53 -21.49
CA SER A 990 65.93 -2.65 -22.89
C SER A 990 66.29 -4.00 -23.54
N ASP A 991 65.66 -4.22 -24.70
CA ASP A 991 66.07 -5.09 -25.80
C ASP A 991 65.74 -6.60 -25.78
N GLU A 992 65.67 -7.11 -27.02
CA GLU A 992 65.50 -8.49 -27.50
C GLU A 992 64.19 -9.23 -27.19
N ALA A 993 63.33 -9.33 -28.22
CA ALA A 993 62.17 -10.20 -28.23
C ALA A 993 62.55 -11.65 -28.58
N VAL A 994 62.15 -12.60 -27.73
CA VAL A 994 62.11 -14.04 -28.06
C VAL A 994 60.75 -14.58 -27.65
N ALA A 995 60.05 -15.24 -28.58
CA ALA A 995 58.79 -15.90 -28.28
C ALA A 995 59.03 -17.27 -27.63
N SER A 996 58.33 -17.55 -26.54
CA SER A 996 58.24 -18.89 -25.95
C SER A 996 56.80 -19.18 -25.53
N GLU A 997 56.18 -20.16 -26.20
CA GLU A 997 54.84 -20.62 -25.88
C GLU A 997 54.80 -21.22 -24.47
N THR A 998 53.86 -20.80 -23.64
CA THR A 998 53.55 -21.47 -22.36
C THR A 998 52.06 -21.72 -22.31
N GLN A 999 51.67 -23.00 -22.25
CA GLN A 999 50.26 -23.39 -22.20
C GLN A 999 49.63 -22.97 -20.86
N PRO A 1000 48.41 -22.41 -20.84
CA PRO A 1000 47.70 -22.16 -19.60
C PRO A 1000 47.18 -23.48 -19.02
N THR A 1001 47.80 -23.95 -17.93
CA THR A 1001 47.17 -24.97 -17.07
C THR A 1001 45.94 -24.38 -16.38
N PRO A 1002 44.84 -25.14 -16.22
CA PRO A 1002 43.61 -24.61 -15.64
C PRO A 1002 43.81 -24.15 -14.19
N PRO A 1003 43.33 -22.95 -13.80
CA PRO A 1003 43.47 -22.44 -12.44
C PRO A 1003 42.52 -23.16 -11.47
N THR A 1004 43.04 -23.47 -10.27
CA THR A 1004 42.23 -24.00 -9.16
C THR A 1004 41.69 -22.83 -8.33
N GLU A 1005 40.38 -22.57 -8.40
CA GLU A 1005 39.73 -21.34 -7.87
C GLU A 1005 40.04 -21.04 -6.38
N GLN A 1006 40.42 -22.04 -5.59
CA GLN A 1006 40.79 -21.90 -4.18
C GLN A 1006 42.03 -21.01 -3.93
N GLN A 1007 42.85 -20.72 -4.95
CA GLN A 1007 44.06 -19.90 -4.80
C GLN A 1007 43.81 -18.38 -4.87
N GLU A 1008 42.70 -17.92 -5.46
CA GLU A 1008 42.48 -16.48 -5.73
C GLU A 1008 41.72 -15.72 -4.61
N THR A 1009 41.04 -16.43 -3.70
CA THR A 1009 40.14 -15.82 -2.70
C THR A 1009 40.84 -15.43 -1.39
N GLY A 1010 42.13 -15.76 -1.21
CA GLY A 1010 42.82 -15.59 0.07
C GLY A 1010 42.19 -16.37 1.24
N GLY A 1011 41.32 -17.35 0.94
CA GLY A 1011 40.52 -18.09 1.95
C GLY A 1011 39.27 -17.34 2.44
N VAL A 1012 38.93 -16.18 1.88
CA VAL A 1012 37.77 -15.37 2.32
C VAL A 1012 36.48 -15.89 1.69
N ASN A 1013 35.57 -16.44 2.50
CA ASN A 1013 34.28 -16.97 2.04
C ASN A 1013 33.18 -15.88 1.98
N PHE A 1014 32.35 -15.89 0.93
CA PHE A 1014 31.26 -14.94 0.74
C PHE A 1014 30.26 -14.85 1.90
N LEU A 1015 30.05 -15.93 2.66
CA LEU A 1015 29.14 -15.96 3.82
C LEU A 1015 29.71 -15.28 5.07
N SER A 1016 31.01 -14.98 5.14
CA SER A 1016 31.60 -14.14 6.20
C SER A 1016 31.62 -12.65 5.84
N LEU A 1017 31.08 -12.26 4.68
CA LEU A 1017 31.04 -10.87 4.22
C LEU A 1017 29.67 -10.17 4.49
N PRO A 1018 29.67 -8.87 4.79
CA PRO A 1018 28.46 -8.05 4.79
C PRO A 1018 27.98 -7.75 3.36
N ARG A 1019 26.65 -7.66 3.19
CA ARG A 1019 25.99 -7.32 1.91
C ARG A 1019 25.46 -5.90 1.92
N ILE A 1020 25.72 -5.13 0.86
CA ILE A 1020 25.14 -3.82 0.61
C ILE A 1020 23.64 -3.98 0.33
N VAL A 1021 22.79 -3.39 1.17
CA VAL A 1021 21.32 -3.54 1.12
C VAL A 1021 20.57 -2.27 0.72
N TYR A 1022 21.29 -1.19 0.40
CA TYR A 1022 20.78 0.02 -0.25
C TYR A 1022 21.86 0.60 -1.18
N GLN A 1023 21.47 1.46 -2.13
CA GLN A 1023 22.43 2.10 -3.04
C GLN A 1023 23.47 2.95 -2.27
N PRO A 1024 24.79 2.76 -2.49
CA PRO A 1024 25.83 3.48 -1.75
C PRO A 1024 25.75 5.01 -1.90
N MET A 1025 25.81 5.73 -0.77
CA MET A 1025 25.79 7.19 -0.76
C MET A 1025 27.22 7.71 -1.01
N LYS A 1026 27.46 8.22 -2.22
CA LYS A 1026 28.77 8.69 -2.69
C LYS A 1026 28.87 10.20 -2.42
N ARG A 1027 29.72 10.61 -1.48
CA ARG A 1027 29.98 12.01 -1.10
C ARG A 1027 31.42 12.40 -1.48
N ARG A 1028 31.74 13.70 -1.40
CA ARG A 1028 33.11 14.21 -1.58
C ARG A 1028 34.01 13.61 -0.50
N GLY A 1029 35.12 13.00 -0.90
CA GLY A 1029 36.10 12.36 -0.02
C GLY A 1029 35.65 11.09 0.73
N HIS A 1030 34.38 10.65 0.68
CA HIS A 1030 33.93 9.44 1.38
C HIS A 1030 32.69 8.77 0.75
N VAL A 1031 32.57 7.46 0.94
CA VAL A 1031 31.38 6.66 0.59
C VAL A 1031 30.76 6.09 1.86
N ILE A 1032 29.44 6.07 1.94
CA ILE A 1032 28.67 5.49 3.05
C ILE A 1032 27.84 4.33 2.52
N PHE A 1033 27.98 3.17 3.15
CA PHE A 1033 27.20 1.96 2.90
C PHE A 1033 26.17 1.72 4.00
N ASP A 1034 25.00 1.21 3.63
CA ASP A 1034 24.09 0.52 4.54
C ASP A 1034 24.18 -0.99 4.25
N LEU A 1035 24.67 -1.76 5.22
CA LEU A 1035 25.06 -3.16 5.10
C LEU A 1035 24.22 -4.07 5.99
N CYS A 1036 23.91 -5.28 5.51
CA CYS A 1036 23.47 -6.39 6.35
C CYS A 1036 24.68 -7.29 6.66
N THR A 1037 25.00 -7.46 7.94
CA THR A 1037 26.21 -8.16 8.39
C THR A 1037 25.98 -9.67 8.61
N PRO A 1038 27.04 -10.50 8.65
CA PRO A 1038 26.97 -11.91 9.08
C PRO A 1038 26.38 -12.10 10.49
N ALA A 1039 26.39 -11.06 11.33
CA ALA A 1039 25.74 -11.04 12.63
C ALA A 1039 24.20 -10.97 12.57
N GLY A 1040 23.60 -10.72 11.40
CA GLY A 1040 22.17 -10.48 11.26
C GLY A 1040 21.72 -9.08 11.71
N LYS A 1041 22.63 -8.10 11.71
CA LYS A 1041 22.34 -6.68 12.02
C LYS A 1041 22.33 -5.86 10.73
N ILE A 1042 21.74 -4.66 10.77
CA ILE A 1042 21.94 -3.63 9.74
C ILE A 1042 22.82 -2.52 10.32
N GLU A 1043 23.92 -2.25 9.64
CA GLU A 1043 24.94 -1.30 10.06
C GLU A 1043 25.26 -0.32 8.92
N ARG A 1044 25.58 0.92 9.28
CA ARG A 1044 26.05 1.97 8.40
C ARG A 1044 27.56 2.08 8.53
N TRP A 1045 28.30 1.83 7.46
CA TRP A 1045 29.76 1.87 7.43
C TRP A 1045 30.25 3.01 6.53
N THR A 1046 31.37 3.65 6.87
CA THR A 1046 31.94 4.78 6.11
C THR A 1046 33.37 4.50 5.67
N VAL A 1047 33.62 4.64 4.36
CA VAL A 1047 34.93 4.46 3.71
C VAL A 1047 35.39 5.81 3.15
N PRO A 1048 36.23 6.58 3.87
CA PRO A 1048 36.83 7.82 3.36
C PRO A 1048 38.09 7.54 2.52
N ARG A 1049 38.46 8.49 1.65
CA ARG A 1049 39.74 8.51 0.89
C ARG A 1049 40.97 8.41 1.79
N SER A 1050 40.84 8.79 3.08
CA SER A 1050 41.88 8.68 4.11
C SER A 1050 41.98 7.30 4.80
N PHE A 1051 41.21 6.29 4.38
CA PHE A 1051 41.24 4.94 4.98
C PHE A 1051 42.12 4.02 4.15
N SER A 1052 41.73 3.75 2.90
CA SER A 1052 42.59 3.21 1.84
C SER A 1052 42.23 3.86 0.51
N ARG A 1053 43.24 4.01 -0.37
CA ARG A 1053 43.05 4.46 -1.76
C ARG A 1053 42.30 3.43 -2.59
N GLN A 1054 42.59 2.13 -2.43
CA GLN A 1054 41.91 1.07 -3.17
C GLN A 1054 40.49 0.86 -2.61
N ALA A 1055 40.32 0.78 -1.29
CA ALA A 1055 38.99 0.67 -0.68
C ALA A 1055 38.08 1.85 -1.07
N TYR A 1056 38.59 3.08 -1.13
CA TYR A 1056 37.80 4.23 -1.59
C TYR A 1056 37.47 4.19 -3.10
N LYS A 1057 38.42 3.79 -3.94
CA LYS A 1057 38.24 3.63 -5.40
C LYS A 1057 37.16 2.59 -5.70
N ASP A 1058 37.25 1.44 -5.04
CA ASP A 1058 36.31 0.32 -5.17
C ASP A 1058 34.93 0.74 -4.64
N ALA A 1059 34.85 1.36 -3.46
CA ALA A 1059 33.59 1.86 -2.88
C ALA A 1059 32.89 2.91 -3.76
N ARG A 1060 33.64 3.77 -4.46
CA ARG A 1060 33.09 4.71 -5.45
C ARG A 1060 32.41 4.00 -6.63
N LYS A 1061 32.73 2.72 -6.90
CA LYS A 1061 32.18 1.93 -8.02
C LYS A 1061 31.24 0.79 -7.60
N SER A 1062 31.24 0.37 -6.34
CA SER A 1062 30.25 -0.55 -5.77
C SER A 1062 28.79 -0.08 -5.99
N GLN A 1063 27.88 -1.06 -6.01
CA GLN A 1063 26.45 -0.91 -6.24
C GLN A 1063 25.62 -1.61 -5.15
N TRP A 1064 24.30 -1.61 -5.31
CA TRP A 1064 23.38 -2.26 -4.40
C TRP A 1064 23.36 -3.77 -4.65
N GLY A 1065 23.64 -4.55 -3.61
CA GLY A 1065 23.66 -6.00 -3.63
C GLY A 1065 25.06 -6.58 -3.44
N ASP A 1066 26.11 -5.83 -3.76
CA ASP A 1066 27.50 -6.31 -3.65
C ASP A 1066 27.85 -6.75 -2.21
N LEU A 1067 28.77 -7.70 -2.10
CA LEU A 1067 29.47 -8.01 -0.85
C LEU A 1067 30.64 -7.04 -0.66
N TRP A 1068 30.88 -6.63 0.57
CA TRP A 1068 31.95 -5.67 0.90
C TRP A 1068 33.04 -6.31 1.76
N ALA A 1069 34.27 -6.35 1.25
CA ALA A 1069 35.41 -7.03 1.90
C ALA A 1069 36.52 -6.08 2.41
N LEU A 1070 36.59 -4.83 1.95
CA LEU A 1070 37.73 -3.94 2.17
C LEU A 1070 37.60 -3.05 3.43
N GLY A 1071 36.90 -3.50 4.46
CA GLY A 1071 36.80 -2.81 5.75
C GLY A 1071 36.14 -1.42 5.71
N ALA A 1072 36.17 -0.71 6.84
CA ALA A 1072 35.69 0.68 6.92
C ALA A 1072 36.31 1.43 8.12
N LYS A 1073 36.30 2.78 8.06
CA LYS A 1073 36.85 3.60 9.16
C LYS A 1073 35.90 3.73 10.35
N THR A 1074 34.58 3.69 10.11
CA THR A 1074 33.55 3.83 11.15
C THR A 1074 32.35 2.93 10.85
N ARG A 1075 31.72 2.39 11.89
CA ARG A 1075 30.43 1.67 11.83
C ARG A 1075 29.44 2.20 12.85
N ILE A 1076 28.16 2.26 12.50
CA ILE A 1076 27.06 2.76 13.32
C ILE A 1076 25.83 1.85 13.12
N ALA A 1077 25.06 1.51 14.16
CA ALA A 1077 23.83 0.75 13.98
C ALA A 1077 22.74 1.57 13.25
N ARG A 1078 22.06 0.97 12.27
CA ARG A 1078 21.02 1.65 11.48
C ARG A 1078 19.63 1.39 12.05
N SER A 1079 18.86 2.44 12.33
CA SER A 1079 17.42 2.32 12.62
C SER A 1079 16.63 1.96 11.35
N LEU A 1080 15.62 1.09 11.49
CA LEU A 1080 14.83 0.57 10.38
C LEU A 1080 13.35 0.95 10.56
N ARG A 1081 12.70 1.46 9.51
CA ARG A 1081 11.26 1.77 9.52
C ARG A 1081 10.49 0.56 9.02
N LEU A 1082 10.35 -0.42 9.91
CA LEU A 1082 9.70 -1.71 9.63
C LEU A 1082 8.17 -1.65 9.53
N GLY A 1083 7.57 -0.50 9.87
CA GLY A 1083 6.11 -0.36 9.97
C GLY A 1083 5.55 -1.05 11.21
N GLU A 1084 4.23 -1.10 11.30
CA GLU A 1084 3.49 -1.70 12.42
C GLU A 1084 2.36 -2.59 11.90
N LYS A 1085 1.97 -3.61 12.69
CA LYS A 1085 0.90 -4.53 12.29
C LYS A 1085 -0.49 -3.85 12.24
N HIS A 1086 -0.72 -2.87 13.10
CA HIS A 1086 -1.99 -2.13 13.21
C HIS A 1086 -1.81 -0.59 13.13
N GLY A 1087 -0.61 -0.10 12.77
CA GLY A 1087 -0.30 1.33 12.75
C GLY A 1087 -0.95 2.08 11.58
N GLU A 1088 -1.05 3.40 11.69
CA GLU A 1088 -1.69 4.25 10.68
C GLU A 1088 -0.90 4.34 9.37
N SER A 1089 -1.60 4.38 8.24
CA SER A 1089 -1.00 4.73 6.94
C SER A 1089 -0.63 6.22 6.86
N ARG A 1090 0.22 6.63 5.90
CA ARG A 1090 0.56 8.05 5.72
C ARG A 1090 -0.69 8.92 5.48
N LYS A 1091 -1.68 8.40 4.74
CA LYS A 1091 -2.94 9.10 4.44
C LYS A 1091 -3.82 9.24 5.70
N GLU A 1092 -3.96 8.16 6.46
CA GLU A 1092 -4.70 8.06 7.72
C GLU A 1092 -4.11 9.00 8.79
N ARG A 1093 -2.77 9.03 8.94
CA ARG A 1093 -2.08 9.95 9.85
C ARG A 1093 -2.08 11.42 9.38
N LEU A 1094 -2.15 11.68 8.07
CA LEU A 1094 -2.36 13.04 7.55
C LEU A 1094 -3.79 13.50 7.75
N ALA A 1095 -4.78 12.62 7.55
CA ALA A 1095 -6.19 12.92 7.84
C ALA A 1095 -6.42 13.17 9.33
N ARG A 1096 -5.82 12.37 10.22
CA ARG A 1096 -5.84 12.66 11.67
C ARG A 1096 -5.17 13.99 11.99
N ARG A 1097 -4.00 14.32 11.42
CA ARG A 1097 -3.36 15.63 11.62
C ARG A 1097 -4.14 16.81 11.05
N ALA A 1098 -4.92 16.59 9.99
CA ALA A 1098 -5.83 17.60 9.46
C ALA A 1098 -6.99 17.83 10.45
N ALA A 1099 -7.62 16.75 10.92
CA ALA A 1099 -8.66 16.83 11.95
C ALA A 1099 -8.14 17.43 13.27
N GLU A 1100 -6.95 17.06 13.74
CA GLU A 1100 -6.29 17.64 14.93
C GLU A 1100 -5.95 19.14 14.75
N LYS A 1101 -5.79 19.62 13.51
CA LYS A 1101 -5.59 21.03 13.19
C LYS A 1101 -6.92 21.77 13.06
N GLU A 1102 -7.93 21.14 12.47
CA GLU A 1102 -9.30 21.65 12.36
C GLU A 1102 -9.93 21.77 13.77
N GLU A 1103 -9.73 20.77 14.64
CA GLU A 1103 -10.10 20.77 16.06
C GLU A 1103 -9.33 21.85 16.86
N MET A 1104 -8.04 22.09 16.58
CA MET A 1104 -7.29 23.22 17.17
C MET A 1104 -7.71 24.60 16.61
N GLU A 1105 -8.25 24.66 15.40
CA GLU A 1105 -8.78 25.89 14.81
C GLU A 1105 -10.20 26.19 15.33
N GLU A 1106 -11.04 25.16 15.55
CA GLU A 1106 -12.31 25.28 16.27
C GLU A 1106 -12.09 25.64 17.75
N ASP A 1107 -11.20 24.96 18.49
CA ASP A 1107 -10.84 25.32 19.88
C ASP A 1107 -10.30 26.76 19.99
N ALA A 1108 -9.61 27.26 18.95
CA ALA A 1108 -9.10 28.63 18.90
C ALA A 1108 -10.17 29.68 18.56
N GLU A 1109 -11.16 29.35 17.72
CA GLU A 1109 -12.33 30.22 17.51
C GLU A 1109 -13.23 30.23 18.77
N ASP A 1110 -13.48 29.08 19.41
CA ASP A 1110 -14.22 28.98 20.69
C ASP A 1110 -13.53 29.77 21.81
N ALA A 1111 -12.20 29.63 21.98
CA ALA A 1111 -11.44 30.39 22.99
C ALA A 1111 -11.45 31.91 22.72
N LEU A 1112 -11.62 32.33 21.47
CA LEU A 1112 -11.82 33.74 21.11
C LEU A 1112 -13.25 34.22 21.41
N GLU A 1113 -14.27 33.35 21.35
CA GLU A 1113 -15.64 33.70 21.79
C GLU A 1113 -15.75 33.76 23.33
N GLU A 1114 -15.19 32.79 24.07
CA GLU A 1114 -15.17 32.80 25.55
C GLU A 1114 -14.46 34.05 26.10
N GLY A 1115 -13.44 34.54 25.40
CA GLY A 1115 -12.74 35.78 25.74
C GLY A 1115 -13.58 37.06 25.63
N MET A 1116 -14.69 37.07 24.88
CA MET A 1116 -15.51 38.27 24.65
C MET A 1116 -16.54 38.55 25.76
N GLU A 1117 -16.94 37.57 26.57
CA GLU A 1117 -17.94 37.80 27.64
C GLU A 1117 -17.40 38.65 28.82
N ALA A 1118 -16.08 38.85 28.92
CA ALA A 1118 -15.45 39.50 30.07
C ALA A 1118 -15.35 41.04 30.00
N THR A 1119 -15.52 41.69 28.83
CA THR A 1119 -15.30 43.15 28.66
C THR A 1119 -16.38 43.84 27.84
N SER A 1120 -17.44 44.30 28.51
CA SER A 1120 -18.59 44.97 27.88
C SER A 1120 -18.36 46.45 27.56
N SER A 1121 -17.85 46.76 26.34
CA SER A 1121 -17.87 48.14 25.80
C SER A 1121 -17.93 48.25 24.26
N MET A 1122 -18.26 47.17 23.54
CA MET A 1122 -18.38 47.16 22.08
C MET A 1122 -19.85 47.20 21.61
N PRO A 1123 -20.19 47.96 20.52
CA PRO A 1123 -21.52 47.90 19.92
C PRO A 1123 -21.78 46.55 19.21
N ASP A 1124 -23.02 46.05 19.34
CA ASP A 1124 -23.43 44.73 18.86
C ASP A 1124 -23.64 44.69 17.33
N LEU A 1125 -22.75 43.98 16.62
CA LEU A 1125 -22.82 43.70 15.19
C LEU A 1125 -22.94 42.18 14.97
N GLN A 1126 -24.18 41.70 14.97
CA GLN A 1126 -24.51 40.27 14.88
C GLN A 1126 -24.25 39.71 13.47
N THR A 1127 -23.46 38.64 13.39
CA THR A 1127 -23.25 37.88 12.14
C THR A 1127 -24.44 36.97 11.80
N PRO A 1128 -24.80 36.82 10.51
CA PRO A 1128 -26.00 36.09 10.10
C PRO A 1128 -25.87 34.58 10.33
N ILE A 1129 -26.78 34.04 11.15
CA ILE A 1129 -26.83 32.61 11.49
C ILE A 1129 -27.17 31.78 10.24
N LYS A 1130 -26.26 30.87 9.85
CA LYS A 1130 -26.45 29.91 8.74
C LYS A 1130 -27.82 29.20 8.81
N LYS A 1131 -28.70 29.46 7.84
CA LYS A 1131 -29.83 28.56 7.56
C LYS A 1131 -29.32 27.37 6.75
N LYS A 1132 -29.69 26.16 7.20
CA LYS A 1132 -29.12 24.88 6.72
C LYS A 1132 -29.44 24.63 5.25
N GLY A 1133 -28.48 24.92 4.37
CA GLY A 1133 -28.56 24.65 2.92
C GLY A 1133 -28.01 25.75 2.01
N GLN A 1134 -27.81 26.98 2.50
CA GLN A 1134 -27.21 28.07 1.70
C GLN A 1134 -25.74 28.34 2.08
N LYS A 1135 -24.94 28.70 1.07
CA LYS A 1135 -23.54 29.09 1.21
C LYS A 1135 -23.48 30.62 1.19
N ILE A 1136 -23.10 31.24 2.32
CA ILE A 1136 -22.87 32.69 2.41
C ILE A 1136 -21.68 33.05 1.49
N PRO A 1137 -21.81 34.02 0.56
CA PRO A 1137 -20.73 34.48 -0.31
C PRO A 1137 -19.48 34.95 0.43
N SER A 1138 -18.33 34.95 -0.26
CA SER A 1138 -17.06 35.36 0.34
C SER A 1138 -17.05 36.85 0.71
N TRP A 1139 -17.51 37.70 -0.22
CA TRP A 1139 -17.57 39.15 -0.03
C TRP A 1139 -18.43 39.56 1.17
N GLU A 1140 -19.56 38.87 1.43
CA GLU A 1140 -20.47 39.20 2.54
C GLU A 1140 -19.75 38.99 3.90
N LYS A 1141 -19.01 37.88 4.02
CA LYS A 1141 -18.15 37.63 5.19
C LYS A 1141 -17.01 38.65 5.32
N GLN A 1142 -16.38 39.01 4.20
CA GLN A 1142 -15.28 39.98 4.18
C GLN A 1142 -15.78 41.39 4.57
N GLN A 1143 -16.93 41.83 4.06
CA GLN A 1143 -17.56 43.09 4.42
C GLN A 1143 -17.90 43.15 5.91
N MET A 1144 -18.43 42.06 6.49
CA MET A 1144 -18.68 41.99 7.94
C MET A 1144 -17.38 41.97 8.77
N LYS A 1145 -16.31 41.29 8.31
CA LYS A 1145 -14.98 41.40 8.95
C LYS A 1145 -14.41 42.84 8.85
N LYS A 1146 -14.59 43.55 7.72
CA LYS A 1146 -14.20 44.97 7.55
C LYS A 1146 -14.98 45.88 8.52
N LYS A 1147 -16.30 45.71 8.63
CA LYS A 1147 -17.16 46.39 9.64
C LYS A 1147 -16.70 46.13 11.08
N ARG A 1148 -16.47 44.87 11.47
CA ARG A 1148 -16.04 44.51 12.85
C ARG A 1148 -14.69 45.15 13.19
N ARG A 1149 -13.73 45.17 12.24
CA ARG A 1149 -12.44 45.85 12.38
C ARG A 1149 -12.58 47.37 12.52
N GLN A 1150 -13.46 48.02 11.76
CA GLN A 1150 -13.69 49.47 11.88
C GLN A 1150 -14.37 49.83 13.21
N ALA A 1151 -15.35 49.06 13.67
CA ALA A 1151 -16.00 49.27 14.96
C ALA A 1151 -14.98 49.21 16.13
N LEU A 1152 -14.05 48.25 16.09
CA LEU A 1152 -12.94 48.15 17.05
C LEU A 1152 -12.02 49.38 17.04
N LYS A 1153 -11.75 49.99 15.86
CA LYS A 1153 -10.92 51.21 15.75
C LYS A 1153 -11.60 52.49 16.27
N GLN A 1154 -12.93 52.52 16.39
CA GLN A 1154 -13.65 53.72 16.86
C GLN A 1154 -13.81 53.82 18.39
N VAL A 1155 -13.59 52.73 19.14
CA VAL A 1155 -13.74 52.74 20.61
C VAL A 1155 -12.48 53.30 21.27
N LYS A 1156 -12.45 54.62 21.44
CA LYS A 1156 -11.47 55.28 22.33
C LYS A 1156 -11.80 54.97 23.80
N PRO A 1157 -10.81 54.58 24.63
CA PRO A 1157 -11.04 54.36 26.04
C PRO A 1157 -11.38 55.67 26.77
N SER A 1158 -12.36 55.62 27.66
CA SER A 1158 -12.55 56.65 28.70
C SER A 1158 -11.50 56.45 29.79
N ALA A 1159 -10.84 57.54 30.20
CA ALA A 1159 -9.79 57.56 31.22
C ALA A 1159 -10.26 57.19 32.64
#